data_AF-A0A542CU71-F1
#
_entry.id   AF-A0A542CU71-F1
#
_cell.length_a   1.000
_cell.length_b   1.000
_cell.length_c   1.000
_cell.angle_alpha   90.00
_cell.angle_beta   90.00
_cell.angle_gamma   90.00
#
_symmetry.space_group_name_H-M   'P 1'
#
loop_
_entity.id
_entity.type
_entity.pdbx_description
1 polymer ?
#
loop_
_entity_poly.entity_id
_entity_poly.type
_entity_poly.pdbx_seq_one_letter_code
_entity_poly.pdbx_strand_id
1 'polypeptide(L)'
;MTDADESGDPAAAMPSRRSRIWRRIRRIGYWGAGLAIGVPAVAFLVGYLLWDVRDPHEVLAELEKTVVLEYADGSELMKLPPEDGDRRFVPYAEVPERLRDAIIAVEDPTFWENEGFDPAGIARAALTGVGGGSGITQQYIKKSTGQDQATYLRKFKELVLATKITQQQRKEEIFESYVNIISFGRNTHGPAAAVSAYFGTSIEDGLGWSRAAFLAGMIQSPSVHDPAVSGHAHAKKRWEYVMEKLVERGYLDPAERARMTYPGDEVADPAESRAGRLTYTEHHLKQRVLAELGREGVSLDRLRREGMRIETTIDPRAQAASERVVRRRLAGQPDYLRAALVALTPDTGAVVAYHGGSWNVRDYAATPRPPGSAFHPFVTVAGLRQGSGIDETFPSPHRASFGGEEFRNANDCASTVRCSVREATRVSADTPFVTMTKTFGAENVSKAARDAGIPAEVAGEPTLREPDGVSIGPGIAVGRYPVRPIDLAGAYATFAGQGMRIEPHFVARVRDEDGAVAWERGPSRTPAFSAGSGRPGRDARIAAEVTASLREVGERGADLPGGRPAAAKAGSHRFAGTGDNSAAWMAGYTPQLATAVWVGADRERRLRDAGDERVTGETIPAEIWRSFMAKYHEDRPIRRFPPVRVPLLNR
;
A
#
# COMPACT_ATOMS: atom_id res chain seq x y z
N MET A 1 -114.57 2.42 -39.78
CA MET A 1 -114.57 2.84 -41.18
C MET A 1 -113.21 3.49 -41.43
N THR A 2 -112.36 2.77 -42.16
CA THR A 2 -111.25 3.22 -43.04
C THR A 2 -110.40 4.45 -42.70
N ASP A 3 -109.09 4.15 -42.62
CA ASP A 3 -107.98 4.67 -43.45
C ASP A 3 -106.93 5.66 -42.90
N ALA A 4 -105.68 5.17 -43.08
CA ALA A 4 -104.41 5.79 -43.49
C ALA A 4 -103.83 6.96 -42.66
N ASP A 5 -102.63 6.89 -42.07
CA ASP A 5 -101.25 6.64 -42.56
C ASP A 5 -100.48 7.97 -42.49
N GLU A 6 -99.47 8.07 -41.63
CA GLU A 6 -98.20 8.73 -41.97
C GLU A 6 -97.12 8.50 -40.91
N SER A 7 -95.95 8.12 -41.42
CA SER A 7 -94.68 7.82 -40.77
C SER A 7 -93.99 9.02 -40.13
N GLY A 8 -93.33 8.81 -38.99
CA GLY A 8 -92.35 9.73 -38.41
C GLY A 8 -91.41 9.02 -37.43
N ASP A 9 -90.17 8.78 -37.87
CA ASP A 9 -89.06 8.21 -37.10
C ASP A 9 -88.42 9.26 -36.18
N PRO A 10 -88.14 8.99 -34.88
CA PRO A 10 -87.19 9.77 -34.11
C PRO A 10 -85.88 9.00 -33.92
N ALA A 11 -84.87 9.51 -34.61
CA ALA A 11 -83.46 9.17 -34.53
C ALA A 11 -82.97 8.78 -33.11
N ALA A 12 -82.46 7.56 -32.98
CA ALA A 12 -81.66 7.13 -31.85
C ALA A 12 -80.38 8.00 -31.76
N ALA A 13 -80.27 8.82 -30.70
CA ALA A 13 -79.13 9.69 -30.47
C ALA A 13 -77.84 8.85 -30.28
N MET A 14 -77.03 8.75 -31.35
CA MET A 14 -75.73 8.11 -31.27
C MET A 14 -74.82 8.84 -30.28
N PRO A 15 -74.14 8.14 -29.36
CA PRO A 15 -73.22 8.77 -28.43
C PRO A 15 -72.11 9.50 -29.19
N SER A 16 -71.97 10.80 -28.91
CA SER A 16 -71.05 11.70 -29.59
C SER A 16 -69.62 11.16 -29.59
N ARG A 17 -68.89 11.41 -30.68
CA ARG A 17 -67.52 10.90 -30.95
C ARG A 17 -66.55 11.15 -29.77
N ARG A 18 -66.76 12.21 -28.97
CA ARG A 18 -66.01 12.53 -27.75
C ARG A 18 -66.19 11.50 -26.62
N SER A 19 -67.37 10.90 -26.45
CA SER A 19 -67.63 9.90 -25.38
C SER A 19 -67.01 8.52 -25.65
N ARG A 20 -66.80 8.17 -26.93
CA ARG A 20 -66.09 6.94 -27.35
C ARG A 20 -64.58 7.09 -27.22
N ILE A 21 -64.04 8.29 -27.51
CA ILE A 21 -62.62 8.61 -27.33
C ILE A 21 -62.25 8.60 -25.84
N TRP A 22 -63.04 9.23 -24.96
CA TRP A 22 -62.81 9.19 -23.51
C TRP A 22 -62.90 7.79 -22.89
N ARG A 23 -63.78 6.92 -23.40
CA ARG A 23 -63.83 5.50 -23.00
C ARG A 23 -62.59 4.71 -23.44
N ARG A 24 -62.03 5.01 -24.62
CA ARG A 24 -60.76 4.42 -25.09
C ARG A 24 -59.56 4.94 -24.31
N ILE A 25 -59.51 6.25 -24.03
CA ILE A 25 -58.46 6.84 -23.19
C ILE A 25 -58.50 6.26 -21.77
N ARG A 26 -59.69 6.10 -21.17
CA ARG A 26 -59.82 5.42 -19.86
C ARG A 26 -59.40 3.96 -19.92
N ARG A 27 -59.76 3.20 -20.95
CA ARG A 27 -59.31 1.81 -21.11
C ARG A 27 -57.80 1.71 -21.32
N ILE A 28 -57.21 2.56 -22.15
CA ILE A 28 -55.74 2.63 -22.34
C ILE A 28 -55.08 3.07 -21.03
N GLY A 29 -55.69 3.97 -20.27
CA GLY A 29 -55.25 4.36 -18.93
C GLY A 29 -55.33 3.21 -17.92
N TYR A 30 -56.40 2.40 -17.93
CA TYR A 30 -56.55 1.23 -17.05
C TYR A 30 -55.61 0.09 -17.45
N TRP A 31 -55.41 -0.16 -18.74
CA TRP A 31 -54.41 -1.13 -19.23
C TRP A 31 -52.99 -0.64 -18.94
N GLY A 32 -52.71 0.65 -19.13
CA GLY A 32 -51.44 1.27 -18.77
C GLY A 32 -51.15 1.20 -17.27
N ALA A 33 -52.14 1.50 -16.41
CA ALA A 33 -52.03 1.36 -14.96
C ALA A 33 -51.89 -0.12 -14.54
N GLY A 34 -52.66 -1.03 -15.17
CA GLY A 34 -52.58 -2.46 -14.91
C GLY A 34 -51.24 -3.06 -15.31
N LEU A 35 -50.63 -2.60 -16.40
CA LEU A 35 -49.31 -3.04 -16.84
C LEU A 35 -48.18 -2.42 -15.99
N ALA A 36 -48.36 -1.16 -15.57
CA ALA A 36 -47.45 -0.47 -14.66
C ALA A 36 -47.38 -1.09 -13.25
N ILE A 37 -48.45 -1.76 -12.80
CA ILE A 37 -48.49 -2.45 -11.49
C ILE A 37 -48.22 -3.95 -11.66
N GLY A 38 -48.82 -4.57 -12.68
CA GLY A 38 -48.76 -6.02 -12.91
C GLY A 38 -47.38 -6.51 -13.30
N VAL A 39 -46.64 -5.78 -14.15
CA VAL A 39 -45.28 -6.19 -14.54
C VAL A 39 -44.32 -6.18 -13.36
N PRO A 40 -44.24 -5.10 -12.53
CA PRO A 40 -43.43 -5.14 -11.31
C PRO A 40 -43.86 -6.20 -10.30
N ALA A 41 -45.16 -6.45 -10.14
CA ALA A 41 -45.66 -7.47 -9.21
C ALA A 41 -45.25 -8.89 -9.65
N VAL A 42 -45.36 -9.21 -10.95
CA VAL A 42 -44.88 -10.49 -11.49
C VAL A 42 -43.36 -10.58 -11.38
N ALA A 43 -42.61 -9.52 -11.71
CA ALA A 43 -41.16 -9.50 -11.55
C ALA A 43 -40.73 -9.69 -10.09
N PHE A 44 -41.50 -9.16 -9.14
CA PHE A 44 -41.25 -9.31 -7.70
C PHE A 44 -41.44 -10.76 -7.30
N LEU A 45 -42.55 -11.39 -7.70
CA LEU A 45 -42.83 -12.79 -7.43
C LEU A 45 -41.77 -13.72 -8.03
N VAL A 46 -41.38 -13.49 -9.30
CA VAL A 46 -40.33 -14.26 -9.97
C VAL A 46 -38.99 -14.09 -9.24
N GLY A 47 -38.61 -12.86 -8.88
CA GLY A 47 -37.39 -12.62 -8.11
C GLY A 47 -37.42 -13.29 -6.74
N TYR A 48 -38.56 -13.24 -6.04
CA TYR A 48 -38.75 -13.87 -4.74
C TYR A 48 -38.56 -15.39 -4.78
N LEU A 49 -39.07 -16.04 -5.84
CA LEU A 49 -38.96 -17.49 -6.04
C LEU A 49 -37.57 -17.92 -6.52
N LEU A 50 -36.92 -17.14 -7.39
CA LEU A 50 -35.68 -17.54 -8.06
C LEU A 50 -34.40 -17.05 -7.38
N TRP A 51 -34.44 -15.98 -6.58
CA TRP A 51 -33.24 -15.45 -5.94
C TRP A 51 -33.10 -15.96 -4.51
N ASP A 52 -31.94 -16.54 -4.20
CA ASP A 52 -31.63 -16.98 -2.85
C ASP A 52 -31.03 -15.86 -2.00
N VAL A 53 -31.41 -15.88 -0.72
CA VAL A 53 -30.82 -15.05 0.32
C VAL A 53 -29.62 -15.81 0.84
N ARG A 54 -28.45 -15.18 0.87
CA ARG A 54 -27.26 -15.79 1.48
C ARG A 54 -27.47 -15.88 2.98
N ASP A 55 -27.09 -17.00 3.57
CA ASP A 55 -27.16 -17.17 5.01
C ASP A 55 -26.23 -16.15 5.70
N PRO A 56 -26.72 -15.39 6.69
CA PRO A 56 -25.89 -14.39 7.37
C PRO A 56 -24.68 -14.96 8.08
N HIS A 57 -24.75 -16.17 8.64
CA HIS A 57 -23.61 -16.80 9.29
C HIS A 57 -22.56 -17.26 8.28
N GLU A 58 -22.98 -17.75 7.10
CA GLU A 58 -22.04 -18.02 6.00
C GLU A 58 -21.38 -16.73 5.48
N VAL A 59 -22.16 -15.66 5.32
CA VAL A 59 -21.64 -14.35 4.93
C VAL A 59 -20.66 -13.82 5.97
N LEU A 60 -20.97 -13.96 7.27
CA LEU A 60 -20.08 -13.56 8.35
C LEU A 60 -18.81 -14.41 8.39
N ALA A 61 -18.91 -15.74 8.31
CA ALA A 61 -17.77 -16.66 8.32
C ALA A 61 -16.83 -16.46 7.10
N GLU A 62 -17.38 -16.19 5.92
CA GLU A 62 -16.58 -15.80 4.75
C GLU A 62 -15.86 -14.46 4.95
N LEU A 63 -16.49 -13.52 5.66
CA LEU A 63 -15.94 -12.19 5.92
C LEU A 63 -14.93 -12.15 7.08
N GLU A 64 -14.86 -13.19 7.92
CA GLU A 64 -13.92 -13.34 9.03
C GLU A 64 -12.54 -13.90 8.62
N LYS A 65 -12.41 -14.46 7.40
CA LYS A 65 -11.14 -15.02 6.92
C LYS A 65 -10.05 -13.95 6.83
N THR A 66 -9.03 -14.12 7.67
CA THR A 66 -7.92 -13.19 7.82
C THR A 66 -6.68 -13.75 7.14
N VAL A 67 -6.02 -12.95 6.30
CA VAL A 67 -4.74 -13.33 5.69
C VAL A 67 -3.62 -13.08 6.69
N VAL A 68 -2.80 -14.09 6.94
CA VAL A 68 -1.65 -13.97 7.87
C VAL A 68 -0.37 -13.84 7.05
N LEU A 69 0.43 -12.81 7.36
CA LEU A 69 1.81 -12.71 6.89
C LEU A 69 2.71 -13.24 7.99
N GLU A 70 3.64 -14.09 7.61
CA GLU A 70 4.61 -14.74 8.49
C GLU A 70 6.02 -14.27 8.12
N TYR A 71 6.88 -14.14 9.13
CA TYR A 71 8.32 -13.99 8.95
C TYR A 71 8.93 -15.26 8.35
N ALA A 72 10.20 -15.18 7.93
CA ALA A 72 10.93 -16.32 7.37
C ALA A 72 11.14 -17.49 8.35
N ASP A 73 10.97 -17.27 9.66
CA ASP A 73 11.03 -18.33 10.69
C ASP A 73 9.65 -18.93 11.02
N GLY A 74 8.59 -18.51 10.33
CA GLY A 74 7.21 -18.95 10.54
C GLY A 74 6.47 -18.23 11.67
N SER A 75 7.11 -17.29 12.38
CA SER A 75 6.41 -16.44 13.35
C SER A 75 5.49 -15.43 12.66
N GLU A 76 4.39 -15.05 13.32
CA GLU A 76 3.45 -14.08 12.76
C GLU A 76 4.11 -12.70 12.63
N LEU A 77 4.13 -12.14 11.41
CA LEU A 77 4.54 -10.77 11.13
C LEU A 77 3.35 -9.81 11.31
N MET A 78 2.23 -10.10 10.66
CA MET A 78 1.00 -9.33 10.81
C MET A 78 -0.20 -10.08 10.27
N LYS A 79 -1.38 -9.71 10.77
CA LYS A 79 -2.66 -10.06 10.17
C LYS A 79 -3.12 -8.95 9.24
N LEU A 80 -3.56 -9.31 8.03
CA LEU A 80 -4.25 -8.38 7.15
C LEU A 80 -5.74 -8.51 7.42
N PRO A 81 -6.34 -7.56 8.16
CA PRO A 81 -7.79 -7.54 8.27
C PRO A 81 -8.40 -7.36 6.86
N PRO A 82 -9.68 -7.75 6.69
CA PRO A 82 -10.49 -7.38 5.54
C PRO A 82 -10.37 -5.87 5.21
N GLU A 83 -10.70 -5.43 4.00
CA GLU A 83 -10.69 -3.99 3.65
C GLU A 83 -11.61 -3.16 4.56
N ASP A 84 -12.55 -3.85 5.17
CA ASP A 84 -13.51 -3.37 6.15
C ASP A 84 -12.94 -3.37 7.60
N GLY A 85 -11.67 -3.73 7.82
CA GLY A 85 -11.02 -3.60 9.12
C GLY A 85 -11.38 -4.66 10.16
N ASP A 86 -11.15 -4.33 11.45
CA ASP A 86 -11.30 -5.28 12.57
C ASP A 86 -12.78 -5.62 12.79
N ARG A 87 -13.07 -6.91 12.88
CA ARG A 87 -14.42 -7.48 12.96
C ARG A 87 -14.43 -8.49 14.09
N ARG A 88 -15.07 -8.11 15.20
CA ARG A 88 -15.50 -9.05 16.24
C ARG A 88 -17.00 -9.20 16.11
N PHE A 89 -17.48 -10.39 15.80
CA PHE A 89 -18.91 -10.69 15.86
C PHE A 89 -19.42 -10.48 17.29
N VAL A 90 -20.48 -9.69 17.41
CA VAL A 90 -21.17 -9.42 18.67
C VAL A 90 -22.59 -9.95 18.56
N PRO A 91 -22.97 -10.98 19.32
CA PRO A 91 -24.35 -11.45 19.37
C PRO A 91 -25.32 -10.32 19.75
N TYR A 92 -26.56 -10.37 19.29
CA TYR A 92 -27.60 -9.37 19.52
C TYR A 92 -27.77 -9.04 21.02
N ALA A 93 -27.66 -10.08 21.86
CA ALA A 93 -27.77 -9.97 23.31
C ALA A 93 -26.61 -9.17 23.96
N GLU A 94 -25.45 -9.14 23.31
CA GLU A 94 -24.27 -8.38 23.76
C GLU A 94 -24.19 -6.97 23.16
N VAL A 95 -24.98 -6.68 22.13
CA VAL A 95 -25.06 -5.31 21.57
C VAL A 95 -25.80 -4.42 22.59
N PRO A 96 -25.17 -3.34 23.10
CA PRO A 96 -25.79 -2.48 24.10
C PRO A 96 -27.13 -1.91 23.62
N GLU A 97 -28.17 -2.03 24.44
CA GLU A 97 -29.54 -1.65 24.09
C GLU A 97 -29.64 -0.21 23.55
N ARG A 98 -29.01 0.74 24.26
CA ARG A 98 -28.95 2.15 23.84
C ARG A 98 -28.33 2.36 22.46
N LEU A 99 -27.38 1.52 22.06
CA LEU A 99 -26.80 1.56 20.72
C LEU A 99 -27.78 1.00 19.69
N ARG A 100 -28.49 -0.09 20.01
CA ARG A 100 -29.55 -0.63 19.13
C ARG A 100 -30.61 0.42 18.87
N ASP A 101 -31.10 1.05 19.92
CA ASP A 101 -32.15 2.07 19.85
C ASP A 101 -31.69 3.31 19.08
N ALA A 102 -30.45 3.78 19.31
CA ALA A 102 -29.89 4.91 18.56
C ALA A 102 -29.76 4.62 17.06
N ILE A 103 -29.35 3.40 16.69
CA ILE A 103 -29.26 2.98 15.29
C ILE A 103 -30.66 2.90 14.67
N ILE A 104 -31.61 2.21 15.32
CA ILE A 104 -32.98 2.05 14.84
C ILE A 104 -33.67 3.39 14.70
N ALA A 105 -33.52 4.28 15.69
CA ALA A 105 -34.09 5.62 15.62
C ALA A 105 -33.57 6.39 14.40
N VAL A 106 -32.32 6.25 13.98
CA VAL A 106 -31.80 7.05 12.86
C VAL A 106 -31.98 6.37 11.51
N GLU A 107 -31.70 5.08 11.43
CA GLU A 107 -31.58 4.33 10.17
C GLU A 107 -32.91 3.69 9.73
N ASP A 108 -33.74 3.19 10.66
CA ASP A 108 -34.99 2.51 10.32
C ASP A 108 -36.02 2.57 11.48
N PRO A 109 -36.80 3.67 11.60
CA PRO A 109 -37.71 3.89 12.72
C PRO A 109 -38.83 2.87 12.86
N THR A 110 -39.18 2.19 11.76
CA THR A 110 -40.24 1.19 11.72
C THR A 110 -39.67 -0.23 11.67
N PHE A 111 -38.38 -0.41 11.95
CA PHE A 111 -37.67 -1.68 11.79
C PHE A 111 -38.40 -2.89 12.35
N TRP A 112 -38.97 -2.76 13.55
CA TRP A 112 -39.67 -3.85 14.24
C TRP A 112 -40.98 -4.25 13.58
N GLU A 113 -41.63 -3.34 12.87
CA GLU A 113 -42.98 -3.53 12.31
C GLU A 113 -42.97 -3.68 10.79
N ASN A 114 -41.90 -3.22 10.11
CA ASN A 114 -41.84 -3.19 8.66
C ASN A 114 -41.54 -4.58 8.05
N GLU A 115 -41.91 -4.78 6.78
CA GLU A 115 -41.68 -6.04 6.05
C GLU A 115 -40.31 -6.06 5.32
N GLY A 116 -39.30 -5.41 5.92
CA GLY A 116 -37.95 -5.29 5.36
C GLY A 116 -37.72 -4.04 4.51
N PHE A 117 -38.75 -3.21 4.30
CA PHE A 117 -38.67 -1.89 3.69
C PHE A 117 -39.79 -0.98 4.22
N ASP A 118 -39.64 0.34 4.10
CA ASP A 118 -40.65 1.32 4.53
C ASP A 118 -41.44 1.90 3.33
N PRO A 119 -42.70 1.47 3.09
CA PRO A 119 -43.52 1.98 2.00
C PRO A 119 -43.81 3.48 2.12
N ALA A 120 -44.00 3.99 3.34
CA ALA A 120 -44.28 5.40 3.59
C ALA A 120 -43.02 6.24 3.35
N GLY A 121 -41.85 5.73 3.72
CA GLY A 121 -40.54 6.30 3.43
C GLY A 121 -40.24 6.38 1.94
N ILE A 122 -40.52 5.31 1.17
CA ILE A 122 -40.37 5.30 -0.30
C ILE A 122 -41.30 6.32 -0.96
N ALA A 123 -42.57 6.38 -0.55
CA ALA A 123 -43.54 7.35 -1.07
C ALA A 123 -43.11 8.79 -0.77
N ARG A 124 -42.64 9.07 0.45
CA ARG A 124 -42.13 10.38 0.86
C ARG A 124 -40.90 10.79 0.04
N ALA A 125 -39.95 9.88 -0.14
CA ALA A 125 -38.75 10.12 -0.93
C ALA A 125 -39.08 10.42 -2.40
N ALA A 126 -40.05 9.69 -2.99
CA ALA A 126 -40.49 9.91 -4.37
C ALA A 126 -41.24 11.25 -4.56
N LEU A 127 -42.01 11.70 -3.57
CA LEU A 127 -42.79 12.94 -3.65
C LEU A 127 -41.99 14.20 -3.31
N THR A 128 -41.08 14.11 -2.34
CA THR A 128 -40.37 15.29 -1.79
C THR A 128 -38.92 15.36 -2.24
N GLY A 129 -38.35 14.28 -2.75
CA GLY A 129 -36.92 14.16 -3.01
C GLY A 129 -36.05 14.12 -1.75
N VAL A 130 -36.67 14.15 -0.56
CA VAL A 130 -36.00 14.21 0.75
C VAL A 130 -36.16 12.88 1.47
N GLY A 131 -35.03 12.33 1.94
CA GLY A 131 -34.96 11.06 2.68
C GLY A 131 -34.52 9.89 1.79
N GLY A 132 -33.55 9.11 2.25
CA GLY A 132 -33.16 7.84 1.65
C GLY A 132 -33.96 6.72 2.29
N GLY A 133 -35.04 6.28 1.66
CA GLY A 133 -35.96 5.25 2.21
C GLY A 133 -35.41 3.81 2.23
N SER A 134 -34.10 3.62 2.47
CA SER A 134 -33.51 2.28 2.61
C SER A 134 -33.31 1.91 4.08
N GLY A 135 -34.16 1.01 4.59
CA GLY A 135 -34.11 0.54 5.99
C GLY A 135 -32.97 -0.43 6.28
N ILE A 136 -32.86 -0.88 7.53
CA ILE A 136 -31.77 -1.73 8.04
C ILE A 136 -31.63 -3.02 7.20
N THR A 137 -32.75 -3.70 6.91
CA THR A 137 -32.74 -4.94 6.11
C THR A 137 -32.25 -4.72 4.69
N GLN A 138 -32.61 -3.61 4.04
CA GLN A 138 -32.15 -3.29 2.69
C GLN A 138 -30.65 -2.95 2.68
N GLN A 139 -30.17 -2.25 3.70
CA GLN A 139 -28.75 -1.96 3.85
C GLN A 139 -27.94 -3.25 4.10
N TYR A 140 -28.47 -4.19 4.89
CA TYR A 140 -27.87 -5.52 5.08
C TYR A 140 -27.74 -6.29 3.76
N ILE A 141 -28.82 -6.41 2.98
CA ILE A 141 -28.79 -7.10 1.68
C ILE A 141 -27.80 -6.45 0.70
N LYS A 142 -27.76 -5.11 0.68
CA LYS A 142 -26.78 -4.38 -0.13
C LYS A 142 -25.35 -4.78 0.26
N LYS A 143 -25.05 -4.87 1.55
CA LYS A 143 -23.70 -5.19 2.04
C LYS A 143 -23.32 -6.67 1.86
N SER A 144 -24.23 -7.60 2.10
CA SER A 144 -23.98 -9.04 1.95
C SER A 144 -23.82 -9.53 0.51
N THR A 145 -24.36 -8.79 -0.48
CA THR A 145 -24.31 -9.17 -1.90
C THR A 145 -23.11 -8.58 -2.66
N GLY A 146 -22.38 -7.62 -2.09
CA GLY A 146 -21.15 -7.06 -2.66
C GLY A 146 -21.30 -6.34 -4.02
N GLN A 147 -22.52 -5.97 -4.43
CA GLN A 147 -22.77 -5.29 -5.71
C GLN A 147 -22.89 -3.77 -5.52
N ASP A 148 -21.84 -3.01 -5.86
CA ASP A 148 -21.79 -1.56 -5.62
C ASP A 148 -22.40 -0.68 -6.74
N GLN A 149 -22.69 -1.22 -7.92
CA GLN A 149 -23.23 -0.42 -9.03
C GLN A 149 -24.68 0.01 -8.79
N ALA A 150 -24.94 1.32 -8.72
CA ALA A 150 -26.27 1.88 -8.48
C ALA A 150 -27.21 1.78 -9.70
N THR A 151 -27.73 0.58 -9.97
CA THR A 151 -28.76 0.34 -10.99
C THR A 151 -30.15 0.19 -10.35
N TYR A 152 -31.20 0.60 -11.08
CA TYR A 152 -32.60 0.38 -10.67
C TYR A 152 -32.91 -1.10 -10.44
N LEU A 153 -32.31 -1.99 -11.24
CA LEU A 153 -32.44 -3.44 -11.08
C LEU A 153 -31.85 -3.94 -9.76
N ARG A 154 -30.68 -3.42 -9.34
CA ARG A 154 -30.10 -3.75 -8.03
C ARG A 154 -31.02 -3.31 -6.89
N LYS A 155 -31.58 -2.09 -6.96
CA LYS A 155 -32.51 -1.58 -5.93
C LYS A 155 -33.80 -2.40 -5.84
N PHE A 156 -34.31 -2.88 -6.99
CA PHE A 156 -35.43 -3.80 -7.02
C PHE A 156 -35.07 -5.16 -6.39
N LYS A 157 -33.88 -5.69 -6.69
CA LYS A 157 -33.35 -6.92 -6.08
C LYS A 157 -33.16 -6.80 -4.57
N GLU A 158 -32.64 -5.67 -4.08
CA GLU A 158 -32.54 -5.36 -2.64
C GLU A 158 -33.91 -5.42 -1.97
N LEU A 159 -34.94 -4.82 -2.59
CA LEU A 159 -36.30 -4.81 -2.04
C LEU A 159 -36.93 -6.23 -1.98
N VAL A 160 -36.77 -7.03 -3.04
CA VAL A 160 -37.25 -8.42 -3.07
C VAL A 160 -36.55 -9.27 -2.00
N LEU A 161 -35.22 -9.23 -1.94
CA LEU A 161 -34.44 -10.00 -0.98
C LEU A 161 -34.65 -9.55 0.46
N ALA A 162 -34.84 -8.23 0.70
CA ALA A 162 -35.14 -7.71 2.04
C ALA A 162 -36.52 -8.17 2.53
N THR A 163 -37.50 -8.29 1.63
CA THR A 163 -38.81 -8.87 1.97
C THR A 163 -38.67 -10.36 2.29
N LYS A 164 -37.93 -11.10 1.45
CA LYS A 164 -37.71 -12.54 1.62
C LYS A 164 -37.00 -12.88 2.94
N ILE A 165 -35.92 -12.19 3.29
CA ILE A 165 -35.19 -12.45 4.53
C ILE A 165 -36.03 -12.12 5.77
N THR A 166 -36.87 -11.07 5.71
CA THR A 166 -37.75 -10.69 6.84
C THR A 166 -38.80 -11.77 7.16
N GLN A 167 -39.20 -12.59 6.18
CA GLN A 167 -40.11 -13.72 6.40
C GLN A 167 -39.39 -15.01 6.83
N GLN A 168 -38.08 -15.10 6.61
CA GLN A 168 -37.27 -16.29 6.91
C GLN A 168 -36.54 -16.20 8.25
N GLN A 169 -36.27 -14.98 8.74
CA GLN A 169 -35.46 -14.73 9.93
C GLN A 169 -36.15 -13.76 10.89
N ARG A 170 -35.77 -13.84 12.16
CA ARG A 170 -36.27 -12.91 13.18
C ARG A 170 -35.62 -11.54 13.01
N LYS A 171 -36.30 -10.48 13.42
CA LYS A 171 -35.80 -9.10 13.32
C LYS A 171 -34.48 -8.91 14.08
N GLU A 172 -34.32 -9.60 15.20
CA GLU A 172 -33.10 -9.61 16.00
C GLU A 172 -31.92 -10.20 15.22
N GLU A 173 -32.12 -11.29 14.49
CA GLU A 173 -31.09 -11.94 13.66
C GLU A 173 -30.68 -11.03 12.48
N ILE A 174 -31.66 -10.36 11.87
CA ILE A 174 -31.40 -9.38 10.80
C ILE A 174 -30.62 -8.18 11.34
N PHE A 175 -30.98 -7.68 12.53
CA PHE A 175 -30.27 -6.57 13.17
C PHE A 175 -28.84 -6.97 13.57
N GLU A 176 -28.66 -8.15 14.15
CA GLU A 176 -27.36 -8.72 14.50
C GLU A 176 -26.45 -8.81 13.27
N SER A 177 -26.98 -9.37 12.20
CA SER A 177 -26.26 -9.51 10.93
C SER A 177 -25.92 -8.15 10.34
N TYR A 178 -26.85 -7.19 10.36
CA TYR A 178 -26.64 -5.83 9.92
C TYR A 178 -25.54 -5.13 10.72
N VAL A 179 -25.67 -5.07 12.04
CA VAL A 179 -24.82 -4.23 12.90
C VAL A 179 -23.38 -4.71 12.88
N ASN A 180 -23.15 -6.02 12.69
CA ASN A 180 -21.82 -6.63 12.59
C ASN A 180 -21.15 -6.43 11.23
N ILE A 181 -21.89 -6.12 10.16
CA ILE A 181 -21.31 -5.90 8.82
C ILE A 181 -21.31 -4.44 8.36
N ILE A 182 -21.97 -3.53 9.06
CA ILE A 182 -21.90 -2.11 8.70
C ILE A 182 -20.63 -1.45 9.22
N SER A 183 -20.20 -0.41 8.52
CA SER A 183 -19.03 0.36 8.94
C SER A 183 -19.45 1.49 9.87
N PHE A 184 -18.72 1.63 10.98
CA PHE A 184 -18.83 2.78 11.87
C PHE A 184 -17.79 3.87 11.57
N GLY A 185 -16.96 3.70 10.54
CA GLY A 185 -15.82 4.59 10.25
C GLY A 185 -14.51 4.04 10.80
N ARG A 186 -13.39 4.73 10.59
CA ARG A 186 -12.04 4.32 11.04
C ARG A 186 -11.58 2.91 10.61
N ASN A 187 -12.17 2.34 9.55
CA ASN A 187 -12.03 0.92 9.20
C ASN A 187 -12.45 0.01 10.36
N THR A 188 -13.62 0.26 10.94
CA THR A 188 -14.24 -0.60 11.95
C THR A 188 -15.58 -1.08 11.42
N HIS A 189 -15.84 -2.37 11.57
CA HIS A 189 -17.11 -2.99 11.24
C HIS A 189 -17.59 -3.79 12.44
N GLY A 190 -18.85 -3.60 12.79
CA GLY A 190 -19.37 -4.11 14.05
C GLY A 190 -19.17 -3.17 15.23
N PRO A 191 -20.02 -3.29 16.26
CA PRO A 191 -20.05 -2.36 17.37
C PRO A 191 -18.83 -2.50 18.29
N ALA A 192 -18.28 -3.71 18.47
CA ALA A 192 -17.11 -3.92 19.33
C ALA A 192 -15.86 -3.18 18.82
N ALA A 193 -15.56 -3.32 17.52
CA ALA A 193 -14.44 -2.63 16.88
C ALA A 193 -14.63 -1.10 16.92
N ALA A 194 -15.86 -0.62 16.73
CA ALA A 194 -16.19 0.80 16.80
C ALA A 194 -15.96 1.39 18.20
N VAL A 195 -16.42 0.70 19.25
CA VAL A 195 -16.24 1.16 20.64
C VAL A 195 -14.76 1.27 20.99
N SER A 196 -13.97 0.24 20.64
CA SER A 196 -12.52 0.26 20.84
C SER A 196 -11.85 1.40 20.06
N ALA A 197 -12.19 1.60 18.78
CA ALA A 197 -11.55 2.62 17.95
C ALA A 197 -11.93 4.06 18.29
N TYR A 198 -13.16 4.30 18.76
CA TYR A 198 -13.63 5.65 19.09
C TYR A 198 -13.38 6.02 20.56
N PHE A 199 -13.44 5.07 21.49
CA PHE A 199 -13.38 5.37 22.93
C PHE A 199 -12.25 4.63 23.67
N GLY A 200 -11.57 3.67 23.04
CA GLY A 200 -10.51 2.89 23.68
C GLY A 200 -11.01 1.95 24.80
N THR A 201 -12.30 1.63 24.82
CA THR A 201 -12.93 0.78 25.86
C THR A 201 -13.46 -0.54 25.28
N SER A 202 -13.86 -1.47 26.15
CA SER A 202 -14.59 -2.67 25.72
C SER A 202 -16.06 -2.35 25.48
N ILE A 203 -16.72 -3.10 24.59
CA ILE A 203 -18.18 -3.03 24.43
C ILE A 203 -18.91 -3.58 25.67
N GLU A 204 -18.26 -4.47 26.41
CA GLU A 204 -18.76 -5.08 27.66
C GLU A 204 -18.89 -4.06 28.79
N ASP A 205 -18.16 -2.94 28.73
CA ASP A 205 -18.25 -1.83 29.68
C ASP A 205 -19.58 -1.06 29.58
N GLY A 206 -20.37 -1.33 28.52
CA GLY A 206 -21.62 -0.67 28.22
C GLY A 206 -21.46 0.71 27.58
N LEU A 207 -22.54 1.23 26.99
CA LEU A 207 -22.58 2.54 26.35
C LEU A 207 -23.64 3.45 26.97
N GLY A 208 -23.25 4.66 27.34
CA GLY A 208 -24.19 5.75 27.64
C GLY A 208 -24.85 6.29 26.37
N TRP A 209 -25.99 6.97 26.51
CA TRP A 209 -26.73 7.57 25.38
C TRP A 209 -25.86 8.50 24.52
N SER A 210 -24.98 9.31 25.11
CA SER A 210 -24.07 10.17 24.36
C SER A 210 -23.13 9.39 23.42
N ARG A 211 -22.49 8.32 23.91
CA ARG A 211 -21.59 7.47 23.09
C ARG A 211 -22.38 6.67 22.04
N ALA A 212 -23.53 6.13 22.42
CA ALA A 212 -24.40 5.37 21.52
C ALA A 212 -24.90 6.23 20.35
N ALA A 213 -25.41 7.43 20.65
CA ALA A 213 -25.85 8.38 19.64
C ALA A 213 -24.71 8.86 18.73
N PHE A 214 -23.49 8.98 19.28
CA PHE A 214 -22.31 9.33 18.51
C PHE A 214 -21.99 8.23 17.47
N LEU A 215 -21.91 6.97 17.89
CA LEU A 215 -21.63 5.84 16.99
C LEU A 215 -22.73 5.65 15.94
N ALA A 216 -24.01 5.69 16.33
CA ALA A 216 -25.14 5.64 15.40
C ALA A 216 -25.08 6.78 14.37
N GLY A 217 -24.63 7.96 14.79
CA GLY A 217 -24.41 9.11 13.92
C GLY A 217 -23.38 8.88 12.82
N MET A 218 -22.42 7.96 13.01
CA MET A 218 -21.38 7.68 12.02
C MET A 218 -21.88 6.83 10.85
N ILE A 219 -22.87 5.95 11.05
CA ILE A 219 -23.26 4.89 10.08
C ILE A 219 -23.65 5.45 8.70
N GLN A 220 -24.45 6.52 8.66
CA GLN A 220 -24.97 7.06 7.40
C GLN A 220 -23.87 7.52 6.43
N SER A 221 -22.78 8.09 6.95
CA SER A 221 -21.65 8.58 6.15
C SER A 221 -20.35 8.56 6.98
N PRO A 222 -19.78 7.37 7.21
CA PRO A 222 -18.74 7.20 8.22
C PRO A 222 -17.44 7.94 7.90
N SER A 223 -17.12 8.10 6.61
CA SER A 223 -15.96 8.86 6.14
C SER A 223 -16.11 10.38 6.30
N VAL A 224 -17.33 10.89 6.50
CA VAL A 224 -17.62 12.32 6.57
C VAL A 224 -17.91 12.76 8.02
N HIS A 225 -18.55 11.91 8.83
CA HIS A 225 -18.97 12.30 10.17
C HIS A 225 -17.88 12.19 11.24
N ASP A 226 -16.75 11.55 10.94
CA ASP A 226 -15.64 11.43 11.89
C ASP A 226 -15.04 12.82 12.22
N PRO A 227 -14.89 13.17 13.52
CA PRO A 227 -14.29 14.44 13.92
C PRO A 227 -12.83 14.60 13.43
N ALA A 228 -12.10 13.53 13.17
CA ALA A 228 -10.74 13.60 12.61
C ALA A 228 -10.71 14.02 11.13
N VAL A 229 -11.84 13.90 10.42
CA VAL A 229 -11.96 14.29 9.00
C VAL A 229 -12.64 15.65 8.86
N SER A 230 -13.79 15.84 9.51
CA SER A 230 -14.63 17.03 9.32
C SER A 230 -14.67 17.96 10.53
N GLY A 231 -13.90 17.66 11.58
CA GLY A 231 -13.85 18.42 12.82
C GLY A 231 -14.99 18.11 13.79
N HIS A 232 -14.75 18.36 15.07
CA HIS A 232 -15.72 18.12 16.15
C HIS A 232 -17.04 18.90 15.99
N ALA A 233 -17.03 20.07 15.35
CA ALA A 233 -18.24 20.85 15.11
C ALA A 233 -19.24 20.10 14.20
N HIS A 234 -18.74 19.41 13.17
CA HIS A 234 -19.58 18.62 12.26
C HIS A 234 -20.11 17.36 12.94
N ALA A 235 -19.21 16.63 13.64
CA ALA A 235 -19.57 15.45 14.39
C ALA A 235 -20.61 15.75 15.49
N LYS A 236 -20.48 16.90 16.17
CA LYS A 236 -21.44 17.38 17.17
C LYS A 236 -22.83 17.62 16.59
N LYS A 237 -22.94 18.28 15.43
CA LYS A 237 -24.24 18.47 14.75
C LYS A 237 -24.91 17.15 14.41
N ARG A 238 -24.12 16.17 13.95
CA ARG A 238 -24.63 14.83 13.65
C ARG A 238 -25.11 14.12 14.91
N TRP A 239 -24.34 14.20 16.00
CA TRP A 239 -24.74 13.68 17.30
C TRP A 239 -26.03 14.34 17.82
N GLU A 240 -26.16 15.67 17.70
CA GLU A 240 -27.39 16.40 18.09
C GLU A 240 -28.61 15.91 17.32
N TYR A 241 -28.47 15.67 16.02
CA TYR A 241 -29.52 15.10 15.18
C TYR A 241 -29.97 13.71 15.66
N VAL A 242 -29.02 12.81 15.97
CA VAL A 242 -29.37 11.48 16.52
C VAL A 242 -30.11 11.60 17.84
N MET A 243 -29.65 12.51 18.70
CA MET A 243 -30.25 12.72 20.00
C MET A 243 -31.66 13.33 19.91
N GLU A 244 -31.91 14.25 18.98
CA GLU A 244 -33.26 14.75 18.68
C GLU A 244 -34.19 13.63 18.20
N LYS A 245 -33.66 12.76 17.33
CA LYS A 245 -34.35 11.59 16.80
C LYS A 245 -34.68 10.52 17.84
N LEU A 246 -33.88 10.40 18.90
CA LEU A 246 -34.16 9.57 20.06
C LEU A 246 -35.32 10.14 20.89
N VAL A 247 -35.36 11.45 21.12
CA VAL A 247 -36.43 12.12 21.86
C VAL A 247 -37.76 12.10 21.10
N GLU A 248 -37.74 12.46 19.81
CA GLU A 248 -38.92 12.49 18.94
C GLU A 248 -39.66 11.15 18.92
N ARG A 249 -38.91 10.05 19.06
CA ARG A 249 -39.43 8.68 19.00
C ARG A 249 -39.63 8.04 20.38
N GLY A 250 -39.41 8.78 21.46
CA GLY A 250 -39.70 8.34 22.82
C GLY A 250 -38.66 7.39 23.44
N TYR A 251 -37.49 7.20 22.82
CA TYR A 251 -36.40 6.40 23.39
C TYR A 251 -35.65 7.14 24.51
N LEU A 252 -35.62 8.47 24.45
CA LEU A 252 -34.91 9.33 25.41
C LEU A 252 -35.85 10.42 25.93
N ASP A 253 -35.91 10.57 27.26
CA ASP A 253 -36.69 11.63 27.88
C ASP A 253 -36.10 13.03 27.56
N PRO A 254 -36.94 14.04 27.20
CA PRO A 254 -36.45 15.39 26.90
C PRO A 254 -35.63 16.04 28.03
N ALA A 255 -35.99 15.80 29.30
CA ALA A 255 -35.28 16.36 30.45
C ALA A 255 -33.94 15.65 30.70
N GLU A 256 -33.86 14.35 30.40
CA GLU A 256 -32.59 13.61 30.38
C GLU A 256 -31.68 14.10 29.25
N ARG A 257 -32.23 14.25 28.03
CA ARG A 257 -31.52 14.80 26.86
C ARG A 257 -30.88 16.15 27.13
N ALA A 258 -31.58 17.04 27.84
CA ALA A 258 -31.11 18.40 28.11
C ALA A 258 -29.81 18.44 28.95
N ARG A 259 -29.51 17.38 29.70
CA ARG A 259 -28.31 17.27 30.56
C ARG A 259 -27.12 16.62 29.84
N MET A 260 -27.33 16.04 28.67
CA MET A 260 -26.31 15.30 27.94
C MET A 260 -25.46 16.22 27.07
N THR A 261 -24.15 15.97 27.09
CA THR A 261 -23.16 16.68 26.28
C THR A 261 -22.60 15.77 25.18
N TYR A 262 -22.11 16.42 24.12
CA TYR A 262 -21.38 15.76 23.05
C TYR A 262 -20.11 15.12 23.62
N PRO A 263 -19.84 13.81 23.41
CA PRO A 263 -18.74 13.09 24.05
C PRO A 263 -17.39 13.36 23.35
N GLY A 264 -17.18 14.55 22.80
CA GLY A 264 -16.02 14.86 21.95
C GLY A 264 -14.67 14.66 22.64
N ASP A 265 -14.58 14.95 23.94
CA ASP A 265 -13.36 14.80 24.74
C ASP A 265 -13.03 13.33 25.04
N GLU A 266 -14.00 12.43 24.87
CA GLU A 266 -13.83 10.98 25.02
C GLU A 266 -13.51 10.30 23.68
N VAL A 267 -13.67 11.02 22.55
CA VAL A 267 -13.36 10.47 21.23
C VAL A 267 -11.85 10.47 21.04
N ALA A 268 -11.25 9.28 21.05
CA ALA A 268 -9.83 9.08 20.83
C ALA A 268 -9.42 9.64 19.46
N ASP A 269 -8.19 10.17 19.36
CA ASP A 269 -7.57 10.42 18.07
C ASP A 269 -7.39 9.07 17.34
N PRO A 270 -7.67 8.95 16.03
CA PRO A 270 -7.28 7.78 15.23
C PRO A 270 -5.80 7.38 15.37
N ALA A 271 -4.95 8.31 15.80
CA ALA A 271 -3.55 8.14 16.13
C ALA A 271 -3.28 7.55 17.52
N GLU A 272 -4.22 7.62 18.46
CA GLU A 272 -4.05 7.17 19.84
C GLU A 272 -4.78 5.84 20.11
N SER A 273 -5.88 5.59 19.42
CA SER A 273 -6.61 4.29 19.38
C SER A 273 -5.83 3.15 18.67
N ARG A 274 -4.51 3.31 18.49
CA ARG A 274 -3.60 2.51 17.64
C ARG A 274 -3.24 1.11 18.16
N ALA A 275 -3.91 0.57 19.17
CA ALA A 275 -3.74 -0.83 19.52
C ALA A 275 -4.30 -1.70 18.36
N GLY A 276 -3.44 -2.14 17.43
CA GLY A 276 -3.83 -2.97 16.28
C GLY A 276 -3.64 -2.38 14.87
N ARG A 277 -2.99 -1.21 14.70
CA ARG A 277 -2.61 -0.71 13.37
C ARG A 277 -1.12 -0.90 13.07
N LEU A 278 -0.84 -1.32 11.83
CA LEU A 278 0.51 -1.49 11.29
C LEU A 278 1.38 -0.25 11.56
N THR A 279 2.61 -0.45 12.05
CA THR A 279 3.66 0.55 12.01
C THR A 279 3.90 1.01 10.56
N TYR A 280 4.54 2.16 10.34
CA TYR A 280 4.87 2.59 8.97
C TYR A 280 5.74 1.57 8.23
N THR A 281 6.65 0.91 8.96
CA THR A 281 7.50 -0.15 8.40
C THR A 281 6.66 -1.37 8.00
N GLU A 282 5.75 -1.81 8.85
CA GLU A 282 4.79 -2.88 8.53
C GLU A 282 3.86 -2.49 7.36
N HIS A 283 3.43 -1.23 7.29
CA HIS A 283 2.67 -0.72 6.16
C HIS A 283 3.47 -0.85 4.86
N HIS A 284 4.74 -0.44 4.84
CA HIS A 284 5.58 -0.58 3.65
C HIS A 284 5.80 -2.05 3.27
N LEU A 285 6.08 -2.92 4.25
CA LEU A 285 6.21 -4.37 4.03
C LEU A 285 4.93 -4.96 3.42
N LYS A 286 3.76 -4.65 3.98
CA LYS A 286 2.46 -5.04 3.44
C LYS A 286 2.32 -4.61 1.98
N GLN A 287 2.60 -3.34 1.66
CA GLN A 287 2.48 -2.83 0.30
C GLN A 287 3.42 -3.56 -0.67
N ARG A 288 4.65 -3.88 -0.22
CA ARG A 288 5.64 -4.61 -1.03
C ARG A 288 5.21 -6.05 -1.31
N VAL A 289 4.78 -6.77 -0.29
CA VAL A 289 4.28 -8.15 -0.37
C VAL A 289 3.07 -8.23 -1.31
N LEU A 290 2.07 -7.37 -1.11
CA LEU A 290 0.86 -7.37 -1.93
C LEU A 290 1.13 -6.94 -3.38
N ALA A 291 2.00 -5.95 -3.59
CA ALA A 291 2.37 -5.54 -4.95
C ALA A 291 3.19 -6.61 -5.68
N GLU A 292 3.96 -7.43 -4.97
CA GLU A 292 4.67 -8.58 -5.53
C GLU A 292 3.68 -9.69 -5.93
N LEU A 293 2.81 -10.12 -5.01
CA LEU A 293 1.79 -11.13 -5.28
C LEU A 293 0.84 -10.73 -6.41
N GLY A 294 0.45 -9.46 -6.48
CA GLY A 294 -0.38 -8.94 -7.56
C GLY A 294 0.27 -9.07 -8.94
N ARG A 295 1.60 -8.93 -9.05
CA ARG A 295 2.34 -9.15 -10.32
C ARG A 295 2.39 -10.62 -10.71
N GLU A 296 2.38 -11.51 -9.71
CA GLU A 296 2.36 -12.97 -9.88
C GLU A 296 0.93 -13.53 -10.06
N GLY A 297 -0.09 -12.66 -10.18
CA GLY A 297 -1.47 -13.06 -10.40
C GLY A 297 -2.21 -13.54 -9.15
N VAL A 298 -1.64 -13.34 -7.96
CA VAL A 298 -2.26 -13.69 -6.68
C VAL A 298 -2.91 -12.44 -6.08
N SER A 299 -4.23 -12.29 -6.25
CA SER A 299 -4.98 -11.13 -5.75
C SER A 299 -5.26 -11.22 -4.24
N LEU A 300 -5.36 -10.05 -3.59
CA LEU A 300 -5.73 -9.97 -2.18
C LEU A 300 -7.10 -10.61 -1.89
N ASP A 301 -8.06 -10.47 -2.81
CA ASP A 301 -9.38 -11.09 -2.66
C ASP A 301 -9.29 -12.62 -2.67
N ARG A 302 -8.41 -13.19 -3.49
CA ARG A 302 -8.17 -14.62 -3.51
C ARG A 302 -7.55 -15.08 -2.18
N LEU A 303 -6.49 -14.39 -1.74
CA LEU A 303 -5.81 -14.68 -0.47
C LEU A 303 -6.81 -14.70 0.69
N ARG A 304 -7.73 -13.73 0.72
CA ARG A 304 -8.78 -13.62 1.75
C ARG A 304 -9.81 -14.73 1.67
N ARG A 305 -10.45 -14.93 0.51
CA ARG A 305 -11.50 -15.96 0.35
C ARG A 305 -11.00 -17.36 0.70
N GLU A 306 -9.75 -17.65 0.37
CA GLU A 306 -9.11 -18.95 0.60
C GLU A 306 -8.37 -19.03 1.95
N GLY A 307 -8.46 -17.99 2.80
CA GLY A 307 -7.86 -18.00 4.15
C GLY A 307 -6.33 -18.20 4.15
N MET A 308 -5.65 -17.72 3.12
CA MET A 308 -4.25 -18.07 2.85
C MET A 308 -3.26 -17.44 3.82
N ARG A 309 -2.13 -18.13 4.00
CA ARG A 309 -0.94 -17.67 4.74
C ARG A 309 0.18 -17.31 3.77
N ILE A 310 0.88 -16.23 4.05
CA ILE A 310 1.97 -15.71 3.22
C ILE A 310 3.27 -15.78 4.01
N GLU A 311 4.17 -16.67 3.59
CA GLU A 311 5.52 -16.77 4.15
C GLU A 311 6.43 -15.75 3.44
N THR A 312 6.89 -14.76 4.19
CA THR A 312 7.80 -13.73 3.68
C THR A 312 9.26 -14.17 3.80
N THR A 313 10.15 -13.42 3.15
CA THR A 313 11.60 -13.57 3.27
C THR A 313 12.21 -12.80 4.43
N ILE A 314 11.39 -12.04 5.18
CA ILE A 314 11.84 -11.14 6.23
C ILE A 314 12.35 -11.94 7.44
N ASP A 315 13.62 -11.77 7.79
CA ASP A 315 14.19 -12.34 9.02
C ASP A 315 13.82 -11.41 10.19
N PRO A 316 13.11 -11.89 11.23
CA PRO A 316 12.60 -11.03 12.28
C PRO A 316 13.73 -10.39 13.10
N ARG A 317 14.87 -11.07 13.26
CA ARG A 317 16.05 -10.53 13.96
C ARG A 317 16.72 -9.45 13.13
N ALA A 318 16.86 -9.66 11.83
CA ALA A 318 17.41 -8.68 10.89
C ALA A 318 16.50 -7.45 10.77
N GLN A 319 15.19 -7.67 10.63
CA GLN A 319 14.19 -6.60 10.60
C GLN A 319 14.25 -5.73 11.85
N ALA A 320 14.17 -6.34 13.04
CA ALA A 320 14.28 -5.62 14.31
C ALA A 320 15.65 -4.93 14.48
N ALA A 321 16.73 -5.50 13.94
CA ALA A 321 18.04 -4.84 13.91
C ALA A 321 18.02 -3.58 13.03
N SER A 322 17.42 -3.65 11.83
CA SER A 322 17.32 -2.50 10.92
C SER A 322 16.61 -1.31 11.56
N GLU A 323 15.44 -1.54 12.18
CA GLU A 323 14.66 -0.49 12.82
C GLU A 323 15.40 0.12 14.01
N ARG A 324 16.04 -0.73 14.83
CA ARG A 324 16.78 -0.28 16.01
C ARG A 324 17.99 0.56 15.62
N VAL A 325 18.78 0.17 14.63
CA VAL A 325 19.98 0.93 14.25
C VAL A 325 19.62 2.26 13.59
N VAL A 326 18.59 2.28 12.73
CA VAL A 326 18.10 3.53 12.12
C VAL A 326 17.56 4.46 13.19
N ARG A 327 16.67 3.97 14.06
CA ARG A 327 16.09 4.77 15.16
C ARG A 327 17.16 5.34 16.09
N ARG A 328 18.10 4.50 16.52
CA ARG A 328 19.20 4.94 17.41
C ARG A 328 20.06 6.00 16.74
N ARG A 329 20.36 5.85 15.44
CA ARG A 329 21.26 6.78 14.77
C ARG A 329 20.61 8.13 14.47
N LEU A 330 19.30 8.14 14.22
CA LEU A 330 18.55 9.37 13.97
C LEU A 330 18.04 10.04 15.25
N ALA A 331 18.16 9.40 16.42
CA ALA A 331 17.83 10.03 17.69
C ALA A 331 18.69 11.29 17.90
N GLY A 332 18.04 12.42 18.21
CA GLY A 332 18.69 13.72 18.41
C GLY A 332 19.19 14.39 17.14
N GLN A 333 18.96 13.80 15.95
CA GLN A 333 19.23 14.44 14.67
C GLN A 333 18.09 15.39 14.27
N PRO A 334 18.31 16.34 13.33
CA PRO A 334 17.25 17.21 12.86
C PRO A 334 16.03 16.43 12.34
N ASP A 335 14.83 16.83 12.77
CA ASP A 335 13.56 16.12 12.50
C ASP A 335 13.19 16.00 11.02
N TYR A 336 13.90 16.66 10.11
CA TYR A 336 13.70 16.52 8.67
C TYR A 336 14.48 15.35 8.07
N LEU A 337 15.45 14.76 8.79
CA LEU A 337 16.20 13.62 8.30
C LEU A 337 15.32 12.38 8.23
N ARG A 338 15.45 11.68 7.12
CA ARG A 338 14.78 10.42 6.78
C ARG A 338 15.85 9.41 6.45
N ALA A 339 15.60 8.15 6.75
CA ALA A 339 16.47 7.06 6.33
C ALA A 339 15.67 5.90 5.74
N ALA A 340 16.31 5.17 4.85
CA ALA A 340 15.86 3.88 4.34
C ALA A 340 16.99 2.87 4.42
N LEU A 341 16.64 1.60 4.65
CA LEU A 341 17.58 0.48 4.64
C LEU A 341 16.92 -0.71 3.95
N VAL A 342 17.63 -1.31 2.99
CA VAL A 342 17.22 -2.57 2.37
C VAL A 342 18.37 -3.54 2.43
N ALA A 343 18.12 -4.76 2.89
CA ALA A 343 19.09 -5.83 2.95
C ALA A 343 18.55 -7.12 2.35
N LEU A 344 19.36 -7.77 1.51
CA LEU A 344 18.96 -8.99 0.82
C LEU A 344 20.13 -9.95 0.60
N THR A 345 19.81 -11.24 0.49
CA THR A 345 20.82 -12.28 0.30
C THR A 345 21.23 -12.41 -1.18
N PRO A 346 22.54 -12.46 -1.49
CA PRO A 346 23.02 -12.55 -2.88
C PRO A 346 22.71 -13.86 -3.61
N ASP A 347 22.42 -14.93 -2.86
CA ASP A 347 22.20 -16.27 -3.38
C ASP A 347 20.76 -16.51 -3.86
N THR A 348 19.78 -15.98 -3.13
CA THR A 348 18.35 -16.16 -3.41
C THR A 348 17.63 -14.86 -3.78
N GLY A 349 18.20 -13.69 -3.47
CA GLY A 349 17.50 -12.40 -3.63
C GLY A 349 16.46 -12.13 -2.55
N ALA A 350 16.42 -12.95 -1.50
CA ALA A 350 15.48 -12.81 -0.39
C ALA A 350 15.76 -11.48 0.35
N VAL A 351 14.77 -10.59 0.39
CA VAL A 351 14.82 -9.37 1.20
C VAL A 351 14.65 -9.77 2.66
N VAL A 352 15.74 -9.73 3.44
CA VAL A 352 15.73 -10.19 4.84
C VAL A 352 15.44 -9.05 5.82
N ALA A 353 15.67 -7.80 5.42
CA ALA A 353 15.27 -6.63 6.20
C ALA A 353 14.89 -5.47 5.29
N TYR A 354 13.83 -4.77 5.65
CA TYR A 354 13.27 -3.66 4.88
C TYR A 354 12.77 -2.55 5.81
N HIS A 355 13.40 -1.39 5.70
CA HIS A 355 12.99 -0.18 6.39
C HIS A 355 12.74 0.92 5.35
N GLY A 356 11.47 1.11 4.99
CA GLY A 356 11.03 2.16 4.05
C GLY A 356 10.88 3.54 4.69
N GLY A 357 10.99 3.64 6.01
CA GLY A 357 10.82 4.85 6.82
C GLY A 357 9.87 4.63 8.00
N SER A 358 9.91 5.52 9.00
CA SER A 358 9.11 5.41 10.23
C SER A 358 8.28 6.66 10.56
N TRP A 359 8.10 7.59 9.62
CA TRP A 359 7.44 8.88 9.87
C TRP A 359 6.12 9.06 9.14
N ASN A 360 5.96 8.44 7.98
CA ASN A 360 4.80 8.60 7.12
C ASN A 360 4.63 7.38 6.21
N VAL A 361 3.56 7.38 5.41
CA VAL A 361 3.27 6.32 4.44
C VAL A 361 4.22 6.30 3.24
N ARG A 362 5.07 7.33 3.06
CA ARG A 362 6.02 7.37 1.95
C ARG A 362 7.13 6.35 2.18
N ASP A 363 7.31 5.50 1.18
CA ASP A 363 8.35 4.48 1.17
C ASP A 363 9.62 5.01 0.51
N TYR A 364 10.59 5.44 1.31
CA TYR A 364 11.88 5.92 0.84
C TYR A 364 12.76 4.79 0.29
N ALA A 365 12.60 3.55 0.75
CA ALA A 365 13.36 2.39 0.24
C ALA A 365 13.00 2.05 -1.22
N ALA A 366 11.85 2.52 -1.69
CA ALA A 366 11.39 2.39 -3.06
C ALA A 366 11.17 3.72 -3.80
N THR A 367 11.57 4.84 -3.21
CA THR A 367 11.53 6.14 -3.89
C THR A 367 12.87 6.38 -4.59
N PRO A 368 12.91 6.66 -5.91
CA PRO A 368 14.15 6.96 -6.62
C PRO A 368 14.84 8.21 -6.06
N ARG A 369 16.15 8.11 -5.80
CA ARG A 369 17.01 9.23 -5.36
C ARG A 369 18.38 9.13 -6.04
N PRO A 370 19.06 10.25 -6.36
CA PRO A 370 20.39 10.20 -6.97
C PRO A 370 21.41 9.51 -6.04
N PRO A 371 22.05 8.41 -6.45
CA PRO A 371 23.01 7.66 -5.61
C PRO A 371 24.38 8.34 -5.48
N GLY A 372 24.70 9.31 -6.34
CA GLY A 372 26.04 9.91 -6.39
C GLY A 372 27.11 8.86 -6.71
N SER A 373 28.29 8.99 -6.11
CA SER A 373 29.42 8.08 -6.33
C SER A 373 29.19 6.62 -5.91
N ALA A 374 28.07 6.27 -5.25
CA ALA A 374 27.65 4.87 -5.09
C ALA A 374 27.32 4.20 -6.44
N PHE A 375 27.24 4.97 -7.54
CA PHE A 375 27.05 4.49 -8.90
C PHE A 375 28.35 4.13 -9.65
N HIS A 376 29.52 4.56 -9.14
CA HIS A 376 30.82 4.33 -9.78
C HIS A 376 31.12 2.86 -10.13
N PRO A 377 30.71 1.85 -9.34
CA PRO A 377 30.93 0.44 -9.72
C PRO A 377 30.37 0.08 -11.09
N PHE A 378 29.29 0.71 -11.55
CA PHE A 378 28.74 0.43 -12.88
C PHE A 378 29.60 1.00 -14.00
N VAL A 379 30.27 2.14 -13.76
CA VAL A 379 31.28 2.69 -14.67
C VAL A 379 32.49 1.76 -14.73
N THR A 380 32.93 1.22 -13.59
CA THR A 380 33.98 0.21 -13.53
C THR A 380 33.61 -1.03 -14.33
N VAL A 381 32.39 -1.57 -14.18
CA VAL A 381 31.91 -2.72 -14.97
C VAL A 381 31.93 -2.43 -16.48
N ALA A 382 31.54 -1.22 -16.89
CA ALA A 382 31.56 -0.83 -18.31
C ALA A 382 32.99 -0.86 -18.89
N GLY A 383 33.99 -0.40 -18.12
CA GLY A 383 35.40 -0.50 -18.48
C GLY A 383 35.93 -1.93 -18.49
N LEU A 384 35.64 -2.72 -17.45
CA LEU A 384 36.03 -4.14 -17.34
C LEU A 384 35.49 -4.98 -18.49
N ARG A 385 34.27 -4.69 -18.96
CA ARG A 385 33.69 -5.35 -20.14
C ARG A 385 34.46 -5.06 -21.42
N GLN A 386 35.11 -3.90 -21.51
CA GLN A 386 35.88 -3.47 -22.66
C GLN A 386 37.39 -3.74 -22.52
N GLY A 387 37.80 -4.48 -21.48
CA GLY A 387 39.18 -4.95 -21.30
C GLY A 387 40.06 -4.05 -20.42
N SER A 388 39.50 -2.98 -19.86
CA SER A 388 40.19 -2.19 -18.84
C SER A 388 40.34 -2.99 -17.54
N GLY A 389 41.31 -2.63 -16.70
CA GLY A 389 41.52 -3.22 -15.37
C GLY A 389 41.42 -2.19 -14.25
N ILE A 390 41.19 -2.63 -13.02
CA ILE A 390 41.02 -1.71 -11.88
C ILE A 390 42.30 -0.95 -11.47
N ASP A 391 43.47 -1.42 -11.89
CA ASP A 391 44.76 -0.75 -11.66
C ASP A 391 45.19 0.13 -12.85
N GLU A 392 44.43 0.12 -13.95
CA GLU A 392 44.61 1.04 -15.05
C GLU A 392 44.29 2.47 -14.60
N THR A 393 45.08 3.43 -15.08
CA THR A 393 44.94 4.84 -14.69
C THR A 393 44.20 5.64 -15.74
N PHE A 394 43.38 6.60 -15.31
CA PHE A 394 42.65 7.53 -16.16
C PHE A 394 42.99 8.98 -15.78
N PRO A 395 42.87 9.94 -16.71
CA PRO A 395 43.01 11.36 -16.41
C PRO A 395 42.16 11.77 -15.20
N SER A 396 42.77 12.48 -14.26
CA SER A 396 42.14 12.91 -13.00
C SER A 396 42.23 14.43 -12.77
N PRO A 397 41.88 15.29 -13.75
CA PRO A 397 41.95 16.73 -13.56
C PRO A 397 40.95 17.17 -12.50
N HIS A 398 41.21 18.26 -11.77
CA HIS A 398 40.25 18.83 -10.82
C HIS A 398 38.88 19.15 -11.46
N ARG A 399 38.86 19.41 -12.78
CA ARG A 399 37.67 19.68 -13.59
C ARG A 399 37.67 18.84 -14.85
N ALA A 400 36.56 18.19 -15.16
CA ALA A 400 36.36 17.45 -16.39
C ALA A 400 35.12 17.95 -17.12
N SER A 401 35.25 18.27 -18.42
CA SER A 401 34.11 18.67 -19.26
C SER A 401 33.64 17.50 -20.13
N PHE A 402 32.36 17.10 -20.05
CA PHE A 402 31.77 16.04 -20.88
C PHE A 402 30.37 16.45 -21.34
N GLY A 403 30.09 16.38 -22.64
CA GLY A 403 28.75 16.66 -23.18
C GLY A 403 28.26 18.08 -22.92
N GLY A 404 29.17 19.05 -22.80
CA GLY A 404 28.84 20.44 -22.46
C GLY A 404 28.66 20.71 -20.95
N GLU A 405 28.77 19.68 -20.10
CA GLU A 405 28.70 19.80 -18.64
C GLU A 405 30.08 19.78 -17.99
N GLU A 406 30.26 20.56 -16.91
CA GLU A 406 31.49 20.56 -16.10
C GLU A 406 31.29 19.77 -14.80
N PHE A 407 32.19 18.81 -14.56
CA PHE A 407 32.26 18.01 -13.35
C PHE A 407 33.48 18.39 -12.53
N ARG A 408 33.35 18.39 -11.19
CA ARG A 408 34.42 18.76 -10.26
C ARG A 408 34.59 17.68 -9.20
N ASN A 409 35.83 17.37 -8.87
CA ASN A 409 36.11 16.50 -7.73
C ASN A 409 35.74 17.19 -6.42
N ALA A 410 35.04 16.43 -5.56
CA ALA A 410 34.96 16.76 -4.13
C ALA A 410 36.19 16.23 -3.36
N ASN A 411 36.78 15.13 -3.85
CA ASN A 411 37.97 14.48 -3.32
C ASN A 411 38.95 14.23 -4.47
N ASP A 412 40.23 14.48 -4.22
CA ASP A 412 41.28 14.30 -5.22
C ASP A 412 42.08 13.02 -4.95
N CYS A 413 42.51 12.37 -6.03
CA CYS A 413 43.52 11.31 -5.94
C CYS A 413 44.88 11.91 -5.55
N ALA A 414 45.78 11.07 -5.02
CA ALA A 414 47.14 11.49 -4.69
C ALA A 414 47.88 12.11 -5.89
N SER A 415 47.57 11.67 -7.11
CA SER A 415 48.00 12.31 -8.35
C SER A 415 46.83 13.05 -9.01
N THR A 416 47.04 14.33 -9.30
CA THR A 416 46.08 15.19 -10.01
C THR A 416 46.16 15.04 -11.54
N VAL A 417 47.07 14.20 -12.04
CA VAL A 417 47.26 13.96 -13.47
C VAL A 417 46.56 12.67 -13.90
N ARG A 418 46.83 11.56 -13.21
CA ARG A 418 46.23 10.25 -13.49
C ARG A 418 45.92 9.50 -12.21
N CYS A 419 44.81 8.79 -12.18
CA CYS A 419 44.36 8.03 -11.02
C CYS A 419 43.90 6.63 -11.44
N SER A 420 44.28 5.59 -10.71
CA SER A 420 43.78 4.24 -10.98
C SER A 420 42.29 4.14 -10.64
N VAL A 421 41.56 3.23 -11.28
CA VAL A 421 40.14 3.01 -10.94
C VAL A 421 40.01 2.60 -9.47
N ARG A 422 40.95 1.79 -8.96
CA ARG A 422 41.01 1.40 -7.54
C ARG A 422 41.15 2.62 -6.63
N GLU A 423 42.11 3.49 -6.89
CA GLU A 423 42.33 4.69 -6.09
C GLU A 423 41.16 5.67 -6.21
N ALA A 424 40.65 5.90 -7.42
CA ALA A 424 39.48 6.75 -7.65
C ALA A 424 38.24 6.23 -6.92
N THR A 425 38.07 4.90 -6.86
CA THR A 425 37.00 4.26 -6.08
C THR A 425 37.21 4.52 -4.58
N ARG A 426 38.45 4.34 -4.09
CA ARG A 426 38.84 4.50 -2.69
C ARG A 426 38.54 5.90 -2.16
N VAL A 427 39.02 6.93 -2.85
CA VAL A 427 38.85 8.34 -2.44
C VAL A 427 37.56 8.95 -2.97
N SER A 428 36.79 8.23 -3.79
CA SER A 428 35.58 8.72 -4.43
C SER A 428 35.79 9.94 -5.33
N ALA A 429 36.87 9.97 -6.10
CA ALA A 429 37.13 11.01 -7.09
C ALA A 429 36.23 10.83 -8.31
N ASP A 430 35.49 11.87 -8.71
CA ASP A 430 34.47 11.79 -9.77
C ASP A 430 35.06 11.93 -11.18
N THR A 431 36.08 12.77 -11.36
CA THR A 431 36.64 13.09 -12.69
C THR A 431 37.29 11.92 -13.42
N PRO A 432 37.93 10.92 -12.75
CA PRO A 432 38.34 9.69 -13.43
C PRO A 432 37.15 8.93 -14.00
N PHE A 433 36.02 8.82 -13.27
CA PHE A 433 34.82 8.14 -13.75
C PHE A 433 34.11 8.89 -14.88
N VAL A 434 34.15 10.23 -14.87
CA VAL A 434 33.71 11.05 -16.01
C VAL A 434 34.56 10.73 -17.24
N THR A 435 35.88 10.64 -17.08
CA THR A 435 36.78 10.32 -18.19
C THR A 435 36.59 8.88 -18.68
N MET A 436 36.42 7.92 -17.78
CA MET A 436 36.05 6.54 -18.13
C MET A 436 34.73 6.51 -18.90
N THR A 437 33.73 7.26 -18.48
CA THR A 437 32.42 7.29 -19.18
C THR A 437 32.55 7.89 -20.58
N LYS A 438 33.40 8.90 -20.79
CA LYS A 438 33.72 9.38 -22.15
C LYS A 438 34.36 8.31 -23.02
N THR A 439 35.28 7.54 -22.44
CA THR A 439 36.03 6.51 -23.16
C THR A 439 35.15 5.30 -23.48
N PHE A 440 34.31 4.88 -22.53
CA PHE A 440 33.55 3.64 -22.60
C PHE A 440 32.10 3.82 -23.03
N GLY A 441 31.57 5.05 -23.06
CA GLY A 441 30.20 5.38 -23.48
C GLY A 441 29.18 5.32 -22.33
N ALA A 442 28.30 6.33 -22.27
CA ALA A 442 27.25 6.44 -21.24
C ALA A 442 26.22 5.29 -21.33
N GLU A 443 25.93 4.83 -22.54
CA GLU A 443 25.06 3.69 -22.84
C GLU A 443 25.60 2.40 -22.24
N ASN A 444 26.93 2.18 -22.29
CA ASN A 444 27.56 1.00 -21.72
C ASN A 444 27.54 1.03 -20.19
N VAL A 445 27.64 2.21 -19.58
CA VAL A 445 27.45 2.40 -18.13
C VAL A 445 26.00 2.09 -17.74
N SER A 446 25.02 2.62 -18.48
CA SER A 446 23.61 2.31 -18.26
C SER A 446 23.35 0.81 -18.40
N LYS A 447 23.88 0.18 -19.45
CA LYS A 447 23.80 -1.27 -19.65
C LYS A 447 24.41 -2.06 -18.49
N ALA A 448 25.57 -1.64 -17.99
CA ALA A 448 26.21 -2.28 -16.83
C ALA A 448 25.33 -2.21 -15.57
N ALA A 449 24.69 -1.07 -15.31
CA ALA A 449 23.75 -0.90 -14.20
C ALA A 449 22.48 -1.75 -14.37
N ARG A 450 21.91 -1.78 -15.59
CA ARG A 450 20.74 -2.60 -15.96
C ARG A 450 20.99 -4.08 -15.74
N ASP A 451 22.11 -4.54 -16.26
CA ASP A 451 22.53 -5.93 -16.17
C ASP A 451 22.83 -6.33 -14.72
N ALA A 452 23.33 -5.42 -13.91
CA ALA A 452 23.49 -5.64 -12.47
C ALA A 452 22.15 -5.72 -11.72
N GLY A 453 21.10 -5.05 -12.18
CA GLY A 453 19.75 -5.15 -11.58
C GLY A 453 18.97 -3.84 -11.50
N ILE A 454 19.47 -2.71 -12.01
CA ILE A 454 18.71 -1.45 -12.02
C ILE A 454 17.57 -1.52 -13.06
N PRO A 455 16.29 -1.42 -12.64
CA PRO A 455 15.14 -1.79 -13.46
C PRO A 455 14.87 -0.80 -14.58
N ALA A 456 14.51 -1.33 -15.78
CA ALA A 456 13.95 -0.63 -16.96
C ALA A 456 13.39 0.77 -16.69
N GLU A 457 12.41 0.69 -15.80
CA GLU A 457 11.38 1.65 -15.57
C GLU A 457 10.98 1.52 -14.10
N VAL A 458 10.53 2.62 -13.51
CA VAL A 458 9.91 2.62 -12.18
C VAL A 458 8.60 3.40 -12.31
N ALA A 459 7.48 2.71 -12.08
CA ALA A 459 6.14 3.30 -12.09
C ALA A 459 5.77 4.04 -13.40
N GLY A 460 6.04 3.43 -14.56
CA GLY A 460 5.77 4.04 -15.87
C GLY A 460 6.93 4.85 -16.45
N GLU A 461 7.90 5.23 -15.61
CA GLU A 461 8.94 6.17 -16.00
C GLU A 461 10.29 5.48 -16.28
N PRO A 462 10.90 5.69 -17.47
CA PRO A 462 12.24 5.19 -17.78
C PRO A 462 13.29 5.66 -16.78
N THR A 463 14.09 4.74 -16.26
CA THR A 463 15.22 5.11 -15.38
C THR A 463 16.51 5.35 -16.18
N LEU A 464 17.50 5.99 -15.57
CA LEU A 464 18.81 6.25 -16.19
C LEU A 464 18.69 6.96 -17.56
N ARG A 465 17.84 7.98 -17.62
CA ARG A 465 17.58 8.81 -18.79
C ARG A 465 17.66 10.28 -18.39
N GLU A 466 18.00 11.13 -19.35
CA GLU A 466 17.80 12.57 -19.26
C GLU A 466 16.30 12.91 -19.17
N PRO A 467 15.95 14.17 -18.81
CA PRO A 467 14.55 14.62 -18.77
C PRO A 467 13.78 14.49 -20.08
N ASP A 468 14.47 14.28 -21.21
CA ASP A 468 13.86 13.98 -22.50
C ASP A 468 13.28 12.55 -22.61
N GLY A 469 13.57 11.68 -21.63
CA GLY A 469 13.11 10.29 -21.56
C GLY A 469 13.84 9.32 -22.51
N VAL A 470 14.76 9.81 -23.35
CA VAL A 470 15.36 9.03 -24.44
C VAL A 470 16.88 8.93 -24.31
N SER A 471 17.56 10.05 -24.07
CA SER A 471 19.02 10.11 -24.09
C SER A 471 19.64 9.73 -22.73
N ILE A 472 20.92 9.35 -22.78
CA ILE A 472 21.75 9.14 -21.59
C ILE A 472 22.90 10.14 -21.67
N GLY A 473 22.85 11.14 -20.82
CA GLY A 473 23.84 12.19 -20.74
C GLY A 473 25.04 11.87 -19.82
N PRO A 474 25.97 12.82 -19.74
CA PRO A 474 27.25 12.66 -19.05
C PRO A 474 27.10 12.49 -17.53
N GLY A 475 26.00 12.96 -16.95
CA GLY A 475 25.71 12.87 -15.51
C GLY A 475 25.60 11.43 -14.98
N ILE A 476 25.47 10.42 -15.85
CA ILE A 476 25.53 9.01 -15.42
C ILE A 476 26.84 8.66 -14.73
N ALA A 477 27.94 9.30 -15.13
CA ALA A 477 29.28 9.02 -14.62
C ALA A 477 29.39 9.22 -13.10
N VAL A 478 28.59 10.16 -12.56
CA VAL A 478 28.59 10.59 -11.15
C VAL A 478 27.30 10.21 -10.43
N GLY A 479 26.48 9.34 -11.01
CA GLY A 479 25.23 8.89 -10.40
C GLY A 479 24.18 10.00 -10.23
N ARG A 480 24.03 10.89 -11.21
CA ARG A 480 22.99 11.93 -11.23
C ARG A 480 21.58 11.34 -11.32
N TYR A 481 21.41 10.22 -12.02
CA TYR A 481 20.08 9.64 -12.23
C TYR A 481 19.55 8.92 -10.99
N PRO A 482 18.30 9.19 -10.59
CA PRO A 482 17.69 8.54 -9.44
C PRO A 482 17.58 7.01 -9.56
N VAL A 483 17.90 6.30 -8.48
CA VAL A 483 17.63 4.85 -8.31
C VAL A 483 16.99 4.60 -6.95
N ARG A 484 16.25 3.50 -6.78
CA ARG A 484 15.67 3.15 -5.47
C ARG A 484 16.70 2.42 -4.61
N PRO A 485 16.68 2.59 -3.26
CA PRO A 485 17.53 1.79 -2.37
C PRO A 485 17.41 0.27 -2.58
N ILE A 486 16.21 -0.25 -2.82
CA ILE A 486 16.02 -1.68 -3.13
C ILE A 486 16.74 -2.12 -4.42
N ASP A 487 16.75 -1.28 -5.46
CA ASP A 487 17.41 -1.59 -6.73
C ASP A 487 18.93 -1.56 -6.57
N LEU A 488 19.44 -0.60 -5.81
CA LEU A 488 20.87 -0.49 -5.55
C LEU A 488 21.37 -1.65 -4.69
N ALA A 489 20.60 -2.07 -3.68
CA ALA A 489 20.89 -3.27 -2.89
C ALA A 489 20.92 -4.53 -3.78
N GLY A 490 19.92 -4.69 -4.67
CA GLY A 490 19.87 -5.80 -5.63
C GLY A 490 21.06 -5.80 -6.60
N ALA A 491 21.42 -4.63 -7.12
CA ALA A 491 22.57 -4.50 -8.01
C ALA A 491 23.90 -4.81 -7.32
N TYR A 492 24.06 -4.43 -6.05
CA TYR A 492 25.24 -4.79 -5.26
C TYR A 492 25.26 -6.27 -4.89
N ALA A 493 24.09 -6.89 -4.72
CA ALA A 493 23.97 -8.33 -4.53
C ALA A 493 24.48 -9.12 -5.73
N THR A 494 24.34 -8.60 -6.96
CA THR A 494 24.95 -9.21 -8.15
C THR A 494 26.47 -9.29 -8.03
N PHE A 495 27.14 -8.28 -7.48
CA PHE A 495 28.59 -8.34 -7.24
C PHE A 495 28.94 -9.37 -6.16
N ALA A 496 28.21 -9.36 -5.05
CA ALA A 496 28.38 -10.33 -3.96
C ALA A 496 28.12 -11.78 -4.44
N GLY A 497 27.15 -11.95 -5.34
CA GLY A 497 26.73 -13.21 -5.96
C GLY A 497 27.61 -13.67 -7.12
N GLN A 498 28.82 -13.12 -7.24
CA GLN A 498 29.83 -13.46 -8.27
C GLN A 498 29.36 -13.15 -9.70
N GLY A 499 28.65 -12.05 -9.87
CA GLY A 499 28.14 -11.58 -11.15
C GLY A 499 26.88 -12.32 -11.62
N MET A 500 26.24 -13.05 -10.72
CA MET A 500 24.92 -13.64 -10.96
C MET A 500 23.85 -12.68 -10.44
N ARG A 501 23.03 -12.15 -11.34
CA ARG A 501 21.88 -11.33 -11.01
C ARG A 501 20.76 -12.18 -10.44
N ILE A 502 20.11 -11.66 -9.41
CA ILE A 502 18.88 -12.20 -8.85
C ILE A 502 17.94 -11.05 -8.48
N GLU A 503 16.64 -11.25 -8.67
CA GLU A 503 15.65 -10.21 -8.40
C GLU A 503 15.28 -10.18 -6.90
N PRO A 504 15.31 -8.99 -6.26
CA PRO A 504 14.84 -8.83 -4.89
C PRO A 504 13.39 -9.27 -4.71
N HIS A 505 13.09 -10.03 -3.66
CA HIS A 505 11.75 -10.52 -3.39
C HIS A 505 11.39 -10.63 -1.91
N PHE A 506 10.11 -10.40 -1.62
CA PHE A 506 9.53 -10.38 -0.28
C PHE A 506 8.77 -11.65 0.06
N VAL A 507 8.28 -12.40 -0.93
CA VAL A 507 7.44 -13.58 -0.69
C VAL A 507 8.17 -14.84 -1.09
N ALA A 508 8.37 -15.74 -0.12
CA ALA A 508 8.92 -17.07 -0.36
C ALA A 508 7.82 -18.01 -0.86
N ARG A 509 6.67 -18.03 -0.19
CA ARG A 509 5.60 -19.00 -0.42
C ARG A 509 4.23 -18.47 0.03
N VAL A 510 3.17 -18.97 -0.59
CA VAL A 510 1.78 -18.83 -0.15
C VAL A 510 1.20 -20.21 0.08
N ARG A 511 0.55 -20.41 1.23
CA ARG A 511 -0.12 -21.64 1.62
C ARG A 511 -1.61 -21.41 1.80
N ASP A 512 -2.43 -22.42 1.48
CA ASP A 512 -3.86 -22.39 1.79
C ASP A 512 -4.13 -22.70 3.28
N GLU A 513 -5.42 -22.74 3.63
CA GLU A 513 -5.90 -23.02 4.98
C GLU A 513 -5.48 -24.42 5.49
N ASP A 514 -5.34 -25.39 4.58
CA ASP A 514 -4.91 -26.77 4.87
C ASP A 514 -3.38 -26.91 4.94
N GLY A 515 -2.65 -25.83 4.63
CA GLY A 515 -1.18 -25.78 4.64
C GLY A 515 -0.51 -26.28 3.36
N ALA A 516 -1.27 -26.57 2.30
CA ALA A 516 -0.73 -26.94 1.01
C ALA A 516 -0.18 -25.69 0.28
N VAL A 517 0.87 -25.90 -0.53
CA VAL A 517 1.55 -24.80 -1.23
C VAL A 517 0.73 -24.36 -2.44
N ALA A 518 0.12 -23.18 -2.36
CA ALA A 518 -0.65 -22.59 -3.45
C ALA A 518 0.25 -21.83 -4.45
N TRP A 519 1.36 -21.27 -3.98
CA TRP A 519 2.36 -20.57 -4.80
C TRP A 519 3.73 -20.58 -4.10
N GLU A 520 4.82 -20.68 -4.86
CA GLU A 520 6.18 -20.61 -4.34
C GLU A 520 7.11 -19.89 -5.33
N ARG A 521 8.06 -19.12 -4.81
CA ARG A 521 9.04 -18.42 -5.63
C ARG A 521 10.02 -19.41 -6.27
N GLY A 522 10.03 -19.43 -7.60
CA GLY A 522 11.04 -20.16 -8.37
C GLY A 522 12.43 -19.52 -8.33
N PRO A 523 13.50 -20.29 -8.64
CA PRO A 523 14.86 -19.75 -8.73
C PRO A 523 14.99 -18.77 -9.91
N SER A 524 15.56 -17.58 -9.68
CA SER A 524 15.70 -16.51 -10.70
C SER A 524 17.14 -15.99 -10.83
N ARG A 525 18.10 -16.92 -11.00
CA ARG A 525 19.53 -16.58 -11.01
C ARG A 525 20.08 -16.60 -12.42
N THR A 526 20.56 -15.46 -12.92
CA THR A 526 21.04 -15.30 -14.31
C THR A 526 22.41 -14.62 -14.38
N PRO A 527 23.30 -14.97 -15.33
CA PRO A 527 24.55 -14.25 -15.52
C PRO A 527 24.30 -12.79 -15.91
N ALA A 528 24.89 -11.84 -15.18
CA ALA A 528 24.65 -10.41 -15.40
C ALA A 528 25.52 -9.84 -16.52
N PHE A 529 26.81 -10.13 -16.51
CA PHE A 529 27.83 -9.45 -17.30
C PHE A 529 28.32 -10.14 -18.56
N SER A 530 28.05 -11.43 -18.72
CA SER A 530 28.53 -12.23 -19.84
C SER A 530 27.45 -12.69 -20.83
N ALA A 531 26.18 -12.34 -20.62
CA ALA A 531 25.07 -12.75 -21.49
C ALA A 531 25.43 -12.56 -22.98
N GLY A 532 25.53 -13.67 -23.72
CA GLY A 532 25.88 -13.70 -25.15
C GLY A 532 27.36 -13.83 -25.51
N SER A 533 28.30 -13.81 -24.55
CA SER A 533 29.75 -13.83 -24.83
C SER A 533 30.43 -15.21 -24.77
N GLY A 534 29.73 -16.24 -24.27
CA GLY A 534 30.22 -17.64 -24.28
C GLY A 534 31.51 -17.90 -23.49
N ARG A 535 31.97 -16.97 -22.63
CA ARG A 535 33.20 -17.12 -21.84
C ARG A 535 32.87 -17.49 -20.38
N PRO A 536 33.02 -18.76 -19.98
CA PRO A 536 32.80 -19.18 -18.60
C PRO A 536 33.63 -18.35 -17.61
N GLY A 537 33.02 -17.98 -16.48
CA GLY A 537 33.71 -17.27 -15.39
C GLY A 537 33.96 -15.77 -15.62
N ARG A 538 33.53 -15.17 -16.73
CA ARG A 538 33.67 -13.73 -16.96
C ARG A 538 32.91 -12.88 -15.93
N ASP A 539 31.67 -13.27 -15.59
CA ASP A 539 30.87 -12.58 -14.57
C ASP A 539 31.56 -12.57 -13.21
N ALA A 540 32.03 -13.74 -12.78
CA ALA A 540 32.75 -13.91 -11.53
C ALA A 540 34.04 -13.07 -11.49
N ARG A 541 34.77 -12.98 -12.62
CA ARG A 541 35.96 -12.12 -12.71
C ARG A 541 35.60 -10.63 -12.59
N ILE A 542 34.62 -10.15 -13.34
CA ILE A 542 34.16 -8.75 -13.28
C ILE A 542 33.71 -8.42 -11.85
N ALA A 543 32.90 -9.29 -11.24
CA ALA A 543 32.43 -9.11 -9.88
C ALA A 543 33.58 -9.13 -8.85
N ALA A 544 34.58 -9.99 -9.04
CA ALA A 544 35.75 -10.05 -8.17
C ALA A 544 36.63 -8.79 -8.28
N GLU A 545 36.81 -8.24 -9.48
CA GLU A 545 37.53 -6.98 -9.69
C GLU A 545 36.78 -5.77 -9.10
N VAL A 546 35.46 -5.69 -9.30
CA VAL A 546 34.61 -4.70 -8.63
C VAL A 546 34.69 -4.85 -7.11
N THR A 547 34.64 -6.08 -6.60
CA THR A 547 34.80 -6.33 -5.16
C THR A 547 36.16 -5.82 -4.69
N ALA A 548 37.24 -6.13 -5.40
CA ALA A 548 38.59 -5.71 -5.04
C ALA A 548 38.76 -4.19 -5.01
N SER A 549 38.10 -3.42 -5.89
CA SER A 549 38.14 -1.96 -5.82
C SER A 549 37.32 -1.37 -4.66
N LEU A 550 36.33 -2.12 -4.15
CA LEU A 550 35.40 -1.69 -3.11
C LEU A 550 35.81 -2.06 -1.67
N ARG A 551 36.85 -2.88 -1.49
CA ARG A 551 37.30 -3.30 -0.15
C ARG A 551 38.01 -2.21 0.63
N GLU A 552 38.72 -1.34 -0.06
CA GLU A 552 39.60 -0.33 0.53
C GLU A 552 38.93 1.05 0.63
N VAL A 553 37.61 1.17 0.44
CA VAL A 553 36.91 2.46 0.36
C VAL A 553 36.97 3.27 1.66
N GLY A 554 37.30 4.56 1.52
CA GLY A 554 37.51 5.48 2.63
C GLY A 554 38.75 5.13 3.47
N GLU A 555 39.02 5.88 4.53
CA GLU A 555 40.20 5.65 5.39
C GLU A 555 40.12 4.35 6.20
N ARG A 556 38.89 3.94 6.56
CA ARG A 556 38.64 2.80 7.44
C ARG A 556 38.50 1.46 6.69
N GLY A 557 38.45 1.49 5.36
CA GLY A 557 38.07 0.32 4.55
C GLY A 557 36.64 -0.15 4.79
N ALA A 558 36.23 -1.21 4.10
CA ALA A 558 34.87 -1.76 4.18
C ALA A 558 34.71 -2.88 5.21
N ASP A 559 35.80 -3.54 5.62
CA ASP A 559 35.78 -4.71 6.51
C ASP A 559 35.03 -4.44 7.83
N LEU A 560 34.30 -5.46 8.29
CA LEU A 560 33.43 -5.41 9.47
C LEU A 560 34.16 -5.96 10.71
N PRO A 561 33.62 -5.74 11.94
CA PRO A 561 34.21 -6.26 13.17
C PRO A 561 34.55 -7.76 13.10
N GLY A 562 35.63 -8.15 13.80
CA GLY A 562 36.13 -9.53 13.78
C GLY A 562 36.86 -9.93 12.49
N GLY A 563 37.28 -8.95 11.67
CA GLY A 563 38.00 -9.21 10.42
C GLY A 563 37.13 -9.81 9.32
N ARG A 564 35.81 -9.57 9.37
CA ARG A 564 34.89 -10.07 8.35
C ARG A 564 35.06 -9.24 7.08
N PRO A 565 35.41 -9.87 5.94
CA PRO A 565 35.63 -9.14 4.71
C PRO A 565 34.31 -8.58 4.19
N ALA A 566 34.35 -7.31 3.78
CA ALA A 566 33.23 -6.64 3.15
C ALA A 566 33.72 -5.70 2.05
N ALA A 567 32.78 -5.25 1.22
CA ALA A 567 33.01 -4.31 0.14
C ALA A 567 31.90 -3.25 0.17
N ALA A 568 32.22 -1.98 0.03
CA ALA A 568 31.22 -0.93 0.16
C ALA A 568 31.59 0.32 -0.64
N LYS A 569 30.60 1.14 -0.97
CA LYS A 569 30.77 2.45 -1.62
C LYS A 569 29.86 3.47 -0.97
N ALA A 570 30.47 4.55 -0.49
CA ALA A 570 29.74 5.76 -0.13
C ALA A 570 29.32 6.53 -1.38
N GLY A 571 28.15 7.15 -1.32
CA GLY A 571 27.63 8.05 -2.35
C GLY A 571 27.05 9.32 -1.72
N SER A 572 27.26 10.46 -2.37
CA SER A 572 26.66 11.72 -1.96
C SER A 572 26.20 12.47 -3.20
N HIS A 573 24.98 13.01 -3.15
CA HIS A 573 24.46 13.89 -4.18
C HIS A 573 24.44 15.32 -3.65
N ARG A 574 25.12 16.23 -4.36
CA ARG A 574 25.30 17.61 -3.94
C ARG A 574 23.99 18.40 -4.10
N PHE A 575 23.65 19.20 -3.10
CA PHE A 575 22.58 20.19 -3.20
C PHE A 575 23.08 21.38 -4.04
N ALA A 576 22.37 21.70 -5.12
CA ALA A 576 22.79 22.69 -6.10
C ALA A 576 23.17 24.04 -5.46
N GLY A 577 24.27 24.63 -5.92
CA GLY A 577 24.76 25.93 -5.45
C GLY A 577 25.40 25.92 -4.04
N THR A 578 25.62 24.76 -3.43
CA THR A 578 26.19 24.66 -2.07
C THR A 578 27.29 23.61 -1.96
N GLY A 579 28.04 23.63 -0.85
CA GLY A 579 29.00 22.57 -0.48
C GLY A 579 28.37 21.35 0.20
N ASP A 580 27.05 21.36 0.40
CA ASP A 580 26.28 20.33 1.11
C ASP A 580 25.63 19.34 0.17
N ASN A 581 25.12 18.25 0.75
CA ASN A 581 24.42 17.20 0.04
C ASN A 581 22.89 17.31 0.23
N SER A 582 22.14 16.76 -0.72
CA SER A 582 20.69 16.55 -0.63
C SER A 582 20.29 15.07 -0.54
N ALA A 583 21.23 14.16 -0.81
CA ALA A 583 21.11 12.73 -0.54
C ALA A 583 22.46 12.14 -0.17
N ALA A 584 22.48 11.20 0.78
CA ALA A 584 23.66 10.50 1.22
C ALA A 584 23.41 8.99 1.29
N TRP A 585 24.39 8.19 0.88
CA TRP A 585 24.24 6.76 0.66
C TRP A 585 25.44 5.96 1.16
N MET A 586 25.15 4.76 1.65
CA MET A 586 26.13 3.69 1.77
C MET A 586 25.54 2.42 1.18
N ALA A 587 26.18 1.85 0.18
CA ALA A 587 25.82 0.54 -0.37
C ALA A 587 27.02 -0.40 -0.26
N GLY A 588 26.79 -1.63 0.19
CA GLY A 588 27.88 -2.57 0.40
C GLY A 588 27.40 -3.98 0.68
N TYR A 589 28.32 -4.92 0.75
CA TYR A 589 28.02 -6.32 0.86
C TYR A 589 29.14 -7.13 1.53
N THR A 590 28.74 -8.27 2.08
CA THR A 590 29.57 -9.44 2.35
C THR A 590 29.17 -10.56 1.37
N PRO A 591 29.86 -11.71 1.33
CA PRO A 591 29.40 -12.85 0.52
C PRO A 591 27.99 -13.36 0.88
N GLN A 592 27.43 -12.99 2.04
CA GLN A 592 26.13 -13.48 2.50
C GLN A 592 25.02 -12.43 2.47
N LEU A 593 25.35 -11.14 2.35
CA LEU A 593 24.36 -10.08 2.48
C LEU A 593 24.78 -8.84 1.69
N ALA A 594 23.88 -8.29 0.90
CA ALA A 594 24.00 -6.95 0.32
C ALA A 594 23.04 -5.99 1.01
N THR A 595 23.47 -4.75 1.25
CA THR A 595 22.66 -3.74 1.94
C THR A 595 22.91 -2.36 1.35
N ALA A 596 21.83 -1.62 1.14
CA ALA A 596 21.87 -0.20 0.79
C ALA A 596 21.15 0.62 1.86
N VAL A 597 21.79 1.71 2.27
CA VAL A 597 21.26 2.71 3.19
C VAL A 597 21.21 4.05 2.48
N TRP A 598 20.08 4.73 2.58
CA TRP A 598 19.89 6.11 2.13
C TRP A 598 19.55 6.99 3.33
N VAL A 599 20.08 8.21 3.35
CA VAL A 599 19.67 9.28 4.25
C VAL A 599 19.39 10.54 3.43
N GLY A 600 18.28 11.20 3.73
CA GLY A 600 17.89 12.46 3.09
C GLY A 600 16.70 13.11 3.77
N ALA A 601 15.84 13.76 2.99
CA ALA A 601 14.67 14.46 3.50
C ALA A 601 13.44 14.27 2.60
N ASP A 602 12.26 14.67 3.09
CA ASP A 602 11.01 14.63 2.33
C ASP A 602 11.08 15.41 1.02
N ARG A 603 11.59 16.64 1.13
CA ARG A 603 11.86 17.56 0.04
C ARG A 603 13.35 17.81 -0.03
N GLU A 604 13.84 18.09 -1.23
CA GLU A 604 15.26 18.36 -1.44
C GLU A 604 15.71 19.58 -0.61
N ARG A 605 16.78 19.43 0.16
CA ARG A 605 17.38 20.47 1.00
C ARG A 605 18.81 20.10 1.37
N ARG A 606 19.56 21.06 1.92
CA ARG A 606 20.86 20.82 2.56
C ARG A 606 20.69 19.84 3.72
N LEU A 607 21.49 18.78 3.74
CA LEU A 607 21.54 17.80 4.82
C LEU A 607 22.67 18.16 5.79
N ARG A 608 22.27 18.52 7.01
CA ARG A 608 23.15 18.82 8.15
C ARG A 608 22.76 17.93 9.33
N ASP A 609 23.74 17.49 10.09
CA ASP A 609 23.49 16.71 11.31
C ASP A 609 23.23 17.63 12.52
N ALA A 610 23.09 17.04 13.71
CA ALA A 610 22.83 17.79 14.94
C ALA A 610 23.97 18.77 15.33
N GLY A 611 25.20 18.53 14.88
CA GLY A 611 26.35 19.40 15.10
C GLY A 611 26.54 20.45 14.00
N ASP A 612 25.57 20.59 13.09
CA ASP A 612 25.69 21.38 11.86
C ASP A 612 26.81 20.91 10.92
N GLU A 613 27.22 19.63 11.01
CA GLU A 613 28.18 19.04 10.08
C GLU A 613 27.48 18.50 8.83
N ARG A 614 28.21 18.48 7.72
CA ARG A 614 27.66 18.00 6.43
C ARG A 614 27.40 16.49 6.49
N VAL A 615 26.17 16.08 6.20
CA VAL A 615 25.83 14.66 6.03
C VAL A 615 26.35 14.17 4.67
N THR A 616 27.25 13.19 4.68
CA THR A 616 27.78 12.49 3.51
C THR A 616 27.50 10.99 3.59
N GLY A 617 27.73 10.26 2.49
CA GLY A 617 27.67 8.79 2.50
C GLY A 617 28.54 8.12 3.55
N GLU A 618 29.62 8.76 3.99
CA GLU A 618 30.58 8.25 4.99
C GLU A 618 30.21 8.57 6.44
N THR A 619 29.15 9.37 6.65
CA THR A 619 28.66 9.77 7.97
C THR A 619 27.50 8.87 8.43
N ILE A 620 26.30 9.43 8.62
CA ILE A 620 25.08 8.76 9.08
C ILE A 620 24.80 7.45 8.29
N PRO A 621 24.80 7.42 6.93
CA PRO A 621 24.52 6.20 6.19
C PRO A 621 25.54 5.08 6.45
N ALA A 622 26.84 5.41 6.50
CA ALA A 622 27.90 4.44 6.77
C ALA A 622 27.78 3.84 8.17
N GLU A 623 27.45 4.66 9.17
CA GLU A 623 27.29 4.22 10.55
C GLU A 623 26.08 3.31 10.72
N ILE A 624 24.95 3.62 10.07
CA ILE A 624 23.78 2.74 10.00
C ILE A 624 24.15 1.42 9.31
N TRP A 625 24.79 1.48 8.14
CA TRP A 625 25.18 0.29 7.37
C TRP A 625 26.11 -0.61 8.19
N ARG A 626 27.19 -0.06 8.77
CA ARG A 626 28.14 -0.86 9.58
C ARG A 626 27.47 -1.47 10.80
N SER A 627 26.63 -0.71 11.51
CA SER A 627 25.92 -1.20 12.70
C SER A 627 24.95 -2.33 12.34
N PHE A 628 24.19 -2.17 11.25
CA PHE A 628 23.29 -3.19 10.74
C PHE A 628 24.05 -4.45 10.33
N MET A 629 25.08 -4.30 9.48
CA MET A 629 25.85 -5.42 8.95
C MET A 629 26.57 -6.18 10.06
N ALA A 630 27.15 -5.48 11.05
CA ALA A 630 27.75 -6.10 12.22
C ALA A 630 26.71 -6.91 13.02
N LYS A 631 25.53 -6.32 13.29
CA LYS A 631 24.47 -7.01 14.03
C LYS A 631 23.88 -8.19 13.27
N TYR A 632 23.68 -8.08 11.96
CA TYR A 632 23.23 -9.18 11.12
C TYR A 632 24.26 -10.33 11.12
N HIS A 633 25.55 -10.01 11.14
CA HIS A 633 26.60 -11.04 11.11
C HIS A 633 27.01 -11.59 12.48
N GLU A 634 26.43 -11.09 13.56
CA GLU A 634 26.61 -11.67 14.89
C GLU A 634 26.21 -13.16 14.86
N ASP A 635 27.07 -14.01 15.42
CA ASP A 635 26.94 -15.47 15.47
C ASP A 635 26.84 -16.21 14.13
N ARG A 636 27.06 -15.53 12.99
CA ARG A 636 27.11 -16.15 11.67
C ARG A 636 28.56 -16.44 11.26
N PRO A 637 28.86 -17.52 10.52
CA PRO A 637 30.22 -17.82 10.09
C PRO A 637 30.80 -16.72 9.18
N ILE A 638 32.10 -16.46 9.29
CA ILE A 638 32.81 -15.56 8.37
C ILE A 638 33.01 -16.30 7.04
N ARG A 639 32.48 -15.74 5.94
CA ARG A 639 32.80 -16.19 4.57
C ARG A 639 33.70 -15.16 3.92
N ARG A 640 34.60 -15.63 3.05
CA ARG A 640 35.50 -14.78 2.28
C ARG A 640 34.99 -14.60 0.87
N PHE A 641 35.32 -13.47 0.25
CA PHE A 641 35.13 -13.31 -1.19
C PHE A 641 36.01 -14.33 -1.95
N PRO A 642 35.55 -14.83 -3.10
CA PRO A 642 36.38 -15.63 -3.98
C PRO A 642 37.66 -14.86 -4.38
N PRO A 643 38.81 -15.52 -4.53
CA PRO A 643 40.03 -14.87 -4.96
C PRO A 643 39.89 -14.34 -6.39
N VAL A 644 40.47 -13.15 -6.65
CA VAL A 644 40.65 -12.64 -8.02
C VAL A 644 41.66 -13.54 -8.71
N ARG A 645 41.22 -14.49 -9.54
CA ARG A 645 42.13 -15.25 -10.40
C ARG A 645 42.58 -14.35 -11.54
N VAL A 646 43.73 -13.70 -11.37
CA VAL A 646 44.45 -13.03 -12.46
C VAL A 646 44.95 -14.16 -13.38
N PRO A 647 44.49 -14.26 -14.65
CA PRO A 647 45.15 -15.14 -15.59
C PRO A 647 46.58 -14.62 -15.74
N LEU A 648 47.58 -15.49 -15.60
CA LEU A 648 48.91 -15.23 -16.09
C LEU A 648 48.75 -14.93 -17.59
N LEU A 649 48.71 -13.64 -17.95
CA LEU A 649 48.89 -13.23 -19.33
C LEU A 649 50.34 -13.60 -19.64
N ASN A 650 50.52 -14.70 -20.38
CA ASN A 650 51.78 -14.95 -21.06
C ASN A 650 52.11 -13.68 -21.86
N ARG A 651 53.27 -13.11 -21.54
CA ARG A 651 53.84 -11.92 -22.19
C ARG A 651 53.98 -12.11 -23.69
#